data_AF-A0A6S6T638-F1
#
_entry.id   AF-A0A6S6T638-F1
#
_cell.length_a   1.000
_cell.length_b   1.000
_cell.length_c   1.000
_cell.angle_alpha   90.00
_cell.angle_beta   90.00
_cell.angle_gamma   90.00
#
_symmetry.space_group_name_H-M   'P 1'
#
loop_
_entity.id
_entity.type
_entity.pdbx_description
1 polymer ?
#
loop_
_entity_poly.entity_id
_entity_poly.type
_entity_poly.pdbx_seq_one_letter_code
_entity_poly.pdbx_strand_id
1 'polypeptide(L)'
;MRYIVLVFLLLGCGGNIIPDATVTFIKNGKAQLGVMSEATVKLYELTNEDKKLLATDVSSNGTSIETIGNFRLFVEKLENDKFYLYEISEGKDYDVEDDGVVNDTPTRNRGKFHLLAKGSDIKTLNQANVTVVSEIVYQKVKAFLSTDSLNIENEIQKALETVIGSDLTGDNIIGMADLLKYNPIIHKDKLTETYRSNLTQHLDNILNDRAVEYEPNPESVIKPSVSDVHLELFENLAVGTLVGDVNISDKGDSNITKIDLLGNVNGSFEVNKEGNIKVLVYLDYESRTAYNLRYTATNDAGTSTEALLTIQIKNIFENTGSDYAKSEAGIQTALDNGDNDFILNELLNNRADYADMGDDEVNVNIAAAYIGKSSYTVFDIVGAMNNSDKNSSFNGFIDSITNNGNSVEIIDNLNEADKYYSEVVAGLDCNNTSGLSALEKESCVNLGLVRLTSLSNSIKLLFGGESTTVSKWSEGVDINSSEDLNGNGVVDEADASSCAVVYANNPNNSCREGSSYTYRGKVTFTANNKAYITTLIEVDVGSSTYGYNTFYKLVTNKANNNSPLLTSGVCSKDFTKTNNSSDGINYFPCPTLDNSALLMELKSNIEQGANIQALFPAGSETKETVGNYLKNITGSTEGTIGLDNLSGYLQRD
;
A
#
# COMPACT_ATOMS: atom_id res chain seq x y z
N MET A 1 5.73 46.33 30.15
CA MET A 1 7.21 46.32 30.02
C MET A 1 7.50 45.92 28.58
N ARG A 2 7.92 46.83 27.68
CA ARG A 2 9.23 47.52 27.63
C ARG A 2 10.35 46.48 27.43
N TYR A 3 11.27 46.54 26.47
CA TYR A 3 11.75 47.57 25.53
C TYR A 3 13.01 46.95 24.84
N ILE A 4 13.34 47.18 23.55
CA ILE A 4 14.41 48.07 22.99
C ILE A 4 14.83 47.38 21.66
N VAL A 5 14.76 47.93 20.43
CA VAL A 5 15.22 49.19 19.78
C VAL A 5 16.74 49.28 19.55
N LEU A 6 17.18 49.23 18.28
CA LEU A 6 18.16 50.09 17.56
C LEU A 6 18.74 49.28 16.37
N VAL A 7 18.38 49.51 15.09
CA VAL A 7 18.58 50.69 14.20
C VAL A 7 20.05 50.86 13.77
N PHE A 8 20.32 50.69 12.46
CA PHE A 8 20.74 51.80 11.60
C PHE A 8 20.32 51.58 10.12
N LEU A 9 19.46 52.48 9.66
CA LEU A 9 19.20 52.82 8.25
C LEU A 9 20.43 53.52 7.64
N LEU A 10 20.58 53.48 6.30
CA LEU A 10 20.63 54.69 5.47
C LEU A 10 20.42 54.38 3.97
N LEU A 11 19.25 54.82 3.49
CA LEU A 11 18.86 55.43 2.20
C LEU A 11 19.75 55.29 0.94
N GLY A 12 19.08 54.98 -0.17
CA GLY A 12 19.52 55.34 -1.52
C GLY A 12 18.52 54.94 -2.62
N CYS A 13 17.53 55.79 -2.90
CA CYS A 13 16.73 55.69 -4.12
C CYS A 13 17.61 55.98 -5.35
N GLY A 14 17.42 55.19 -6.42
CA GLY A 14 17.63 55.65 -7.79
C GLY A 14 18.66 54.87 -8.60
N GLY A 15 18.18 54.23 -9.67
CA GLY A 15 18.95 54.10 -10.91
C GLY A 15 19.47 52.70 -11.25
N ASN A 16 18.94 52.19 -12.36
CA ASN A 16 19.42 51.08 -13.19
C ASN A 16 19.27 49.67 -12.64
N ILE A 17 18.21 49.02 -13.14
CA ILE A 17 18.10 47.57 -13.26
C ILE A 17 19.26 47.13 -14.17
N ILE A 18 20.35 46.67 -13.57
CA ILE A 18 21.31 45.79 -14.23
C ILE A 18 20.57 44.46 -14.40
N PRO A 19 20.53 43.82 -15.59
CA PRO A 19 19.95 42.50 -15.70
C PRO A 19 20.69 41.61 -14.72
N ASP A 20 19.94 40.98 -13.83
CA ASP A 20 20.42 39.96 -12.91
C ASP A 20 21.22 38.94 -13.73
N ALA A 21 22.55 39.07 -13.65
CA ALA A 21 23.43 38.04 -14.17
C ALA A 21 23.11 36.83 -13.31
N THR A 22 22.42 35.84 -13.88
CA THR A 22 22.24 34.54 -13.26
C THR A 22 23.63 34.07 -12.81
N VAL A 23 23.90 34.21 -11.52
CA VAL A 23 25.10 33.66 -10.91
C VAL A 23 24.89 32.15 -10.96
N THR A 24 25.38 31.53 -12.02
CA THR A 24 25.51 30.07 -12.09
C THR A 24 26.41 29.67 -10.92
N PHE A 25 25.81 29.23 -9.81
CA PHE A 25 26.55 28.66 -8.69
C PHE A 25 27.28 27.44 -9.24
N ILE A 26 28.61 27.53 -9.34
CA ILE A 26 29.43 26.40 -9.72
C ILE A 26 29.32 25.38 -8.59
N LYS A 27 28.65 24.25 -8.85
CA LYS A 27 28.59 23.12 -7.93
C LYS A 27 29.94 22.39 -7.97
N ASN A 28 30.53 22.21 -6.80
CA ASN A 28 31.88 21.68 -6.66
C ASN A 28 31.83 20.24 -6.15
N GLY A 29 32.68 19.38 -6.67
CA GLY A 29 33.00 18.09 -6.07
C GLY A 29 34.22 18.22 -5.16
N LYS A 30 34.44 17.23 -4.31
CA LYS A 30 35.66 17.15 -3.48
C LYS A 30 36.33 15.79 -3.63
N ALA A 31 37.58 15.80 -4.07
CA ALA A 31 38.43 14.63 -4.17
C ALA A 31 39.06 14.35 -2.79
N GLN A 32 38.66 13.26 -2.15
CA GLN A 32 38.90 13.07 -0.72
C GLN A 32 39.22 11.61 -0.37
N LEU A 33 40.48 11.23 -0.55
CA LEU A 33 41.05 10.10 0.16
C LEU A 33 41.29 10.51 1.61
N GLY A 34 42.11 11.56 1.83
CA GLY A 34 42.03 12.50 2.95
C GLY A 34 41.72 13.93 2.52
N VAL A 35 42.59 14.56 1.72
CA VAL A 35 42.31 15.70 0.82
C VAL A 35 43.29 15.73 -0.35
N MET A 36 42.77 15.64 -1.57
CA MET A 36 43.59 15.40 -2.75
C MET A 36 43.90 16.68 -3.52
N SER A 37 45.15 17.16 -3.46
CA SER A 37 45.60 18.32 -4.25
C SER A 37 46.13 17.92 -5.62
N GLU A 38 45.86 18.73 -6.64
CA GLU A 38 46.40 18.59 -8.00
C GLU A 38 46.10 17.22 -8.63
N ALA A 39 44.99 16.59 -8.26
CA ALA A 39 44.54 15.32 -8.83
C ALA A 39 43.77 15.56 -10.13
N THR A 40 44.03 14.74 -11.14
CA THR A 40 43.30 14.78 -12.42
C THR A 40 41.93 14.14 -12.22
N VAL A 41 40.87 14.88 -12.55
CA VAL A 41 39.47 14.44 -12.49
C VAL A 41 38.90 14.31 -13.89
N LYS A 42 38.35 13.15 -14.24
CA LYS A 42 37.70 12.91 -15.53
C LYS A 42 36.26 12.49 -15.33
N LEU A 43 35.35 13.10 -16.09
CA LEU A 43 33.93 12.78 -16.10
C LEU A 43 33.60 11.98 -17.36
N TYR A 44 32.99 10.81 -17.18
CA TYR A 44 32.52 9.94 -18.27
C TYR A 44 31.01 9.74 -18.22
N GLU A 45 30.37 9.73 -19.40
CA GLU A 45 29.04 9.15 -19.64
C GLU A 45 29.23 7.65 -19.89
N LEU A 46 28.49 6.80 -19.18
CA LEU A 46 28.49 5.36 -19.44
C LEU A 46 27.54 5.02 -20.60
N THR A 47 28.02 4.24 -21.56
CA THR A 47 27.22 3.68 -22.65
C THR A 47 27.23 2.15 -22.55
N ASN A 48 26.32 1.47 -23.27
CA ASN A 48 26.08 0.02 -23.13
C ASN A 48 27.33 -0.88 -23.33
N GLU A 49 28.42 -0.37 -23.90
CA GLU A 49 29.65 -1.14 -24.14
C GLU A 49 30.95 -0.35 -23.86
N ASP A 50 30.89 0.94 -23.48
CA ASP A 50 32.06 1.82 -23.36
C ASP A 50 31.84 3.02 -22.42
N LYS A 51 32.91 3.77 -22.13
CA LYS A 51 32.83 5.06 -21.42
C LYS A 51 33.22 6.23 -22.32
N LYS A 52 32.38 7.26 -22.38
CA LYS A 52 32.59 8.47 -23.21
C LYS A 52 33.04 9.64 -22.34
N LEU A 53 34.23 10.17 -22.59
CA LEU A 53 34.76 11.32 -21.85
C LEU A 53 33.97 12.59 -22.17
N LEU A 54 33.45 13.26 -21.14
CA LEU A 54 32.67 14.50 -21.26
C LEU A 54 33.43 15.75 -20.82
N ALA A 55 34.29 15.62 -19.81
CA ALA A 55 35.06 16.72 -19.25
C ALA A 55 36.31 16.21 -18.50
N THR A 56 37.28 17.11 -18.31
CA THR A 56 38.46 16.91 -17.47
C THR A 56 38.67 18.18 -16.64
N ASP A 57 39.08 17.99 -15.39
CA ASP A 57 39.43 19.05 -14.45
C ASP A 57 40.61 18.63 -13.59
N VAL A 58 41.12 19.55 -12.76
CA VAL A 58 42.17 19.28 -11.78
C VAL A 58 41.71 19.77 -10.42
N SER A 59 41.84 18.94 -9.39
CA SER A 59 41.45 19.30 -8.04
C SER A 59 42.31 20.44 -7.50
N SER A 60 41.68 21.34 -6.73
CA SER A 60 42.31 22.56 -6.26
C SER A 60 43.46 22.28 -5.29
N ASN A 61 44.51 23.08 -5.42
CA ASN A 61 45.51 23.25 -4.38
C ASN A 61 45.01 24.26 -3.34
N GLY A 62 45.55 24.24 -2.13
CA GLY A 62 45.12 25.09 -1.02
C GLY A 62 46.03 24.95 0.20
N THR A 63 45.69 25.67 1.26
CA THR A 63 46.43 25.64 2.54
C THR A 63 45.59 25.12 3.70
N SER A 64 44.33 24.72 3.45
CA SER A 64 43.42 24.18 4.46
C SER A 64 42.65 22.98 3.92
N ILE A 65 42.10 22.18 4.82
CA ILE A 65 41.27 21.02 4.48
C ILE A 65 40.03 21.41 3.65
N GLU A 66 39.51 22.64 3.78
CA GLU A 66 38.34 23.07 3.01
C GLU A 66 38.70 23.47 1.57
N THR A 67 39.90 23.99 1.37
CA THR A 67 40.33 24.57 0.09
C THR A 67 41.02 23.58 -0.83
N ILE A 68 41.60 22.50 -0.27
CA ILE A 68 42.24 21.43 -1.04
C ILE A 68 41.18 20.45 -1.57
N GLY A 69 41.35 20.03 -2.82
CA GLY A 69 40.60 18.91 -3.41
C GLY A 69 39.27 19.27 -4.08
N ASN A 70 38.92 20.55 -4.19
CA ASN A 70 37.71 20.96 -4.88
C ASN A 70 37.88 20.89 -6.40
N PHE A 71 36.87 20.41 -7.12
CA PHE A 71 36.83 20.38 -8.58
C PHE A 71 35.41 20.67 -9.08
N ARG A 72 35.22 20.91 -10.37
CA ARG A 72 33.91 21.21 -10.97
C ARG A 72 33.14 19.93 -11.29
N LEU A 73 31.86 19.85 -10.88
CA LEU A 73 31.01 18.69 -11.18
C LEU A 73 30.51 18.64 -12.63
N PHE A 74 30.55 19.76 -13.35
CA PHE A 74 30.00 19.89 -14.71
C PHE A 74 28.52 19.47 -14.83
N VAL A 75 27.70 19.88 -13.86
CA VAL A 75 26.27 19.53 -13.80
C VAL A 75 25.48 19.88 -15.06
N GLU A 76 25.95 20.87 -15.83
CA GLU A 76 25.37 21.26 -17.11
C GLU A 76 25.53 20.21 -18.21
N LYS A 77 26.42 19.21 -18.04
CA LYS A 77 26.64 18.11 -18.98
C LYS A 77 25.87 16.84 -18.61
N LEU A 78 25.14 16.85 -17.49
CA LEU A 78 24.48 15.67 -16.94
C LEU A 78 22.99 15.66 -17.34
N GLU A 79 22.50 14.50 -17.77
CA GLU A 79 21.08 14.19 -17.93
C GLU A 79 20.58 13.47 -16.68
N ASN A 80 19.31 13.67 -16.28
CA ASN A 80 18.83 13.15 -15.00
C ASN A 80 18.87 11.63 -14.94
N ASP A 81 18.59 10.95 -16.05
CA ASP A 81 18.34 9.51 -16.04
C ASP A 81 19.56 8.65 -16.45
N LYS A 82 20.73 9.28 -16.61
CA LYS A 82 21.95 8.59 -17.02
C LYS A 82 22.97 8.45 -15.88
N PHE A 83 23.73 7.37 -15.94
CA PHE A 83 24.87 7.14 -15.06
C PHE A 83 26.15 7.80 -15.57
N TYR A 84 26.89 8.37 -14.62
CA TYR A 84 28.15 9.03 -14.85
C TYR A 84 29.23 8.47 -13.93
N LEU A 85 30.45 8.38 -14.46
CA LEU A 85 31.62 7.93 -13.73
C LEU A 85 32.60 9.10 -13.60
N TYR A 86 32.86 9.54 -12.36
CA TYR A 86 34.03 10.37 -12.05
C TYR A 86 35.21 9.43 -11.79
N GLU A 87 36.31 9.63 -12.50
CA GLU A 87 37.58 8.95 -12.29
C GLU A 87 38.60 9.98 -11.80
N ILE A 88 39.18 9.75 -10.63
CA ILE A 88 40.22 10.59 -10.05
C ILE A 88 41.53 9.82 -10.03
N SER A 89 42.60 10.48 -10.46
CA SER A 89 43.93 9.90 -10.59
C SER A 89 45.00 10.96 -10.34
N GLU A 90 46.25 10.52 -10.14
CA GLU A 90 47.37 11.44 -9.87
C GLU A 90 47.13 12.27 -8.59
N GLY A 91 47.85 13.39 -8.43
CA GLY A 91 47.76 14.26 -7.25
C GLY A 91 48.48 13.73 -6.01
N LYS A 92 48.28 14.44 -4.90
CA LYS A 92 48.85 14.09 -3.59
C LYS A 92 47.80 14.28 -2.49
N ASP A 93 47.77 13.34 -1.56
CA ASP A 93 46.94 13.37 -0.37
C ASP A 93 47.66 14.13 0.76
N TYR A 94 47.00 15.16 1.27
CA TYR A 94 47.53 16.02 2.33
C TYR A 94 46.99 15.68 3.72
N ASP A 95 46.17 14.63 3.88
CA ASP A 95 45.63 14.20 5.18
C ASP A 95 45.43 12.67 5.17
N VAL A 96 46.50 11.90 4.96
CA VAL A 96 46.42 10.45 4.67
C VAL A 96 45.87 9.61 5.84
N GLU A 97 45.90 10.15 7.03
CA GLU A 97 45.36 9.58 8.26
C GLU A 97 43.89 9.99 8.52
N ASP A 98 43.36 10.91 7.71
CA ASP A 98 42.09 11.62 7.85
C ASP A 98 41.85 12.11 9.29
N ASP A 99 42.85 12.74 9.90
CA ASP A 99 42.74 13.32 11.24
C ASP A 99 42.31 14.81 11.21
N GLY A 100 42.15 15.36 10.01
CA GLY A 100 41.72 16.74 9.76
C GLY A 100 42.87 17.75 9.79
N VAL A 101 44.12 17.30 9.89
CA VAL A 101 45.33 18.14 9.88
C VAL A 101 46.03 18.01 8.53
N VAL A 102 46.41 19.15 7.94
CA VAL A 102 47.15 19.17 6.67
C VAL A 102 48.62 18.81 6.92
N ASN A 103 49.08 17.76 6.27
CA ASN A 103 50.44 17.24 6.37
C ASN A 103 51.45 18.08 5.59
N ASP A 104 52.58 18.40 6.22
CA ASP A 104 53.72 19.06 5.57
C ASP A 104 54.34 18.22 4.44
N THR A 105 54.25 16.89 4.56
CA THR A 105 54.74 15.93 3.56
C THR A 105 53.57 15.11 3.03
N PRO A 106 52.99 15.48 1.88
CA PRO A 106 51.81 14.79 1.34
C PRO A 106 52.18 13.45 0.70
N THR A 107 51.25 12.50 0.74
CA THR A 107 51.40 11.16 0.16
C THR A 107 50.98 11.17 -1.29
N ARG A 108 51.86 10.77 -2.21
CA ARG A 108 51.52 10.73 -3.64
C ARG A 108 50.52 9.60 -3.91
N ASN A 109 49.43 9.92 -4.61
CA ASN A 109 48.53 8.91 -5.14
C ASN A 109 49.08 8.34 -6.46
N ARG A 110 49.19 7.02 -6.53
CA ARG A 110 49.63 6.29 -7.72
C ARG A 110 48.49 5.58 -8.44
N GLY A 111 47.40 5.28 -7.74
CA GLY A 111 46.25 4.58 -8.29
C GLY A 111 45.12 5.53 -8.69
N LYS A 112 43.93 4.95 -8.79
CA LYS A 112 42.70 5.65 -9.17
C LYS A 112 41.58 5.33 -8.20
N PHE A 113 40.64 6.25 -8.09
CA PHE A 113 39.41 6.04 -7.35
C PHE A 113 38.24 6.73 -8.05
N HIS A 114 37.04 6.18 -7.87
CA HIS A 114 35.89 6.52 -8.69
C HIS A 114 34.65 6.85 -7.86
N LEU A 115 33.71 7.53 -8.53
CA LEU A 115 32.33 7.67 -8.10
C LEU A 115 31.42 7.35 -9.28
N LEU A 116 30.48 6.44 -9.08
CA LEU A 116 29.40 6.12 -10.01
C LEU A 116 28.09 6.67 -9.43
N ALA A 117 27.44 7.58 -10.15
CA ALA A 117 26.18 8.19 -9.71
C ALA A 117 25.29 8.60 -10.90
N LYS A 118 23.98 8.71 -10.66
CA LYS A 118 23.02 9.18 -11.65
C LYS A 118 23.06 10.70 -11.72
N GLY A 119 22.76 11.27 -12.88
CA GLY A 119 22.79 12.73 -13.05
C GLY A 119 21.80 13.46 -12.13
N SER A 120 20.67 12.83 -11.78
CA SER A 120 19.72 13.32 -10.77
C SER A 120 20.40 13.53 -9.41
N ASP A 121 21.20 12.58 -8.96
CA ASP A 121 21.79 12.56 -7.61
C ASP A 121 22.87 13.63 -7.46
N ILE A 122 23.65 13.87 -8.52
CA ILE A 122 24.68 14.89 -8.54
C ILE A 122 24.06 16.30 -8.57
N LYS A 123 22.93 16.46 -9.29
CA LYS A 123 22.27 17.76 -9.46
C LYS A 123 21.56 18.27 -8.23
N THR A 124 21.17 17.42 -7.29
CA THR A 124 20.46 17.84 -6.06
C THR A 124 21.39 18.41 -5.00
N LEU A 125 22.68 18.05 -5.03
CA LEU A 125 23.64 18.44 -3.99
C LEU A 125 24.38 19.74 -4.28
N ASN A 126 24.80 20.45 -3.23
CA ASN A 126 25.69 21.61 -3.35
C ASN A 126 27.16 21.19 -3.51
N GLN A 127 27.53 20.05 -2.94
CA GLN A 127 28.84 19.41 -3.08
C GLN A 127 28.70 17.89 -3.07
N ALA A 128 29.55 17.21 -3.85
CA ALA A 128 29.63 15.74 -3.89
C ALA A 128 31.06 15.26 -3.66
N ASN A 129 31.25 14.35 -2.72
CA ASN A 129 32.55 13.81 -2.37
C ASN A 129 32.85 12.54 -3.19
N VAL A 130 34.08 12.45 -3.70
CA VAL A 130 34.62 11.23 -4.31
C VAL A 130 35.70 10.72 -3.36
N THR A 131 35.51 9.51 -2.81
CA THR A 131 36.25 9.03 -1.64
C THR A 131 36.70 7.59 -1.78
N VAL A 132 37.42 7.07 -0.79
CA VAL A 132 37.71 5.63 -0.66
C VAL A 132 36.44 4.78 -0.63
N VAL A 133 35.33 5.31 -0.07
CA VAL A 133 34.05 4.59 0.02
C VAL A 133 33.35 4.53 -1.33
N SER A 134 33.35 5.62 -2.10
CA SER A 134 32.79 5.59 -3.46
C SER A 134 33.57 4.65 -4.37
N GLU A 135 34.88 4.49 -4.14
CA GLU A 135 35.68 3.50 -4.84
C GLU A 135 35.32 2.07 -4.44
N ILE A 136 35.15 1.79 -3.14
CA ILE A 136 34.71 0.46 -2.68
C ILE A 136 33.36 0.09 -3.34
N VAL A 137 32.41 1.03 -3.36
CA VAL A 137 31.10 0.83 -4.01
C VAL A 137 31.27 0.60 -5.50
N TYR A 138 32.05 1.43 -6.20
CA TYR A 138 32.33 1.27 -7.63
C TYR A 138 32.92 -0.11 -7.95
N GLN A 139 33.89 -0.55 -7.16
CA GLN A 139 34.58 -1.83 -7.39
C GLN A 139 33.68 -3.05 -7.20
N LYS A 140 32.68 -2.95 -6.32
CA LYS A 140 31.63 -3.97 -6.16
C LYS A 140 30.70 -4.05 -7.36
N VAL A 141 30.32 -2.89 -7.89
CA VAL A 141 29.29 -2.83 -8.93
C VAL A 141 29.84 -2.83 -10.36
N LYS A 142 31.16 -2.66 -10.54
CA LYS A 142 31.79 -2.51 -11.87
C LYS A 142 31.48 -3.67 -12.84
N ALA A 143 31.31 -4.89 -12.31
CA ALA A 143 30.98 -6.07 -13.11
C ALA A 143 29.57 -6.02 -13.71
N PHE A 144 28.67 -5.22 -13.10
CA PHE A 144 27.28 -5.06 -13.53
C PHE A 144 27.08 -3.88 -14.49
N LEU A 145 28.13 -3.10 -14.81
CA LEU A 145 28.02 -1.93 -15.70
C LEU A 145 27.65 -2.28 -17.14
N SER A 146 27.82 -3.55 -17.56
CA SER A 146 27.39 -4.06 -18.86
C SER A 146 25.99 -4.69 -18.85
N THR A 147 25.23 -4.52 -17.77
CA THR A 147 23.88 -5.07 -17.59
C THR A 147 22.81 -3.97 -17.65
N ASP A 148 21.53 -4.34 -17.77
CA ASP A 148 20.39 -3.40 -17.83
C ASP A 148 20.40 -2.36 -16.69
N SER A 149 20.00 -1.12 -16.97
CA SER A 149 20.02 0.02 -16.04
C SER A 149 19.20 -0.21 -14.76
N LEU A 150 18.16 -1.05 -14.79
CA LEU A 150 17.39 -1.39 -13.59
C LEU A 150 18.18 -2.31 -12.64
N ASN A 151 19.12 -3.11 -13.17
CA ASN A 151 19.96 -3.99 -12.36
C ASN A 151 21.07 -3.20 -11.65
N ILE A 152 21.70 -2.23 -12.32
CA ILE A 152 22.80 -1.48 -11.70
C ILE A 152 22.33 -0.62 -10.52
N GLU A 153 21.11 -0.05 -10.56
CA GLU A 153 20.54 0.69 -9.43
C GLU A 153 20.39 -0.19 -8.19
N ASN A 154 19.85 -1.41 -8.36
CA ASN A 154 19.70 -2.38 -7.28
C ASN A 154 21.06 -2.83 -6.72
N GLU A 155 22.05 -3.08 -7.58
CA GLU A 155 23.38 -3.50 -7.13
C GLU A 155 24.15 -2.37 -6.42
N ILE A 156 23.95 -1.12 -6.83
CA ILE A 156 24.45 0.06 -6.10
C ILE A 156 23.79 0.13 -4.72
N GLN A 157 22.47 -0.02 -4.62
CA GLN A 157 21.77 0.01 -3.34
C GLN A 157 22.27 -1.07 -2.38
N LYS A 158 22.40 -2.32 -2.86
CA LYS A 158 22.99 -3.41 -2.05
C LYS A 158 24.41 -3.11 -1.58
N ALA A 159 25.24 -2.56 -2.47
CA ALA A 159 26.60 -2.18 -2.13
C ALA A 159 26.64 -1.07 -1.06
N LEU A 160 25.73 -0.10 -1.12
CA LEU A 160 25.60 0.97 -0.14
C LEU A 160 25.21 0.42 1.24
N GLU A 161 24.18 -0.42 1.32
CA GLU A 161 23.73 -1.06 2.57
C GLU A 161 24.79 -1.97 3.20
N THR A 162 25.67 -2.54 2.37
CA THR A 162 26.78 -3.38 2.84
C THR A 162 27.94 -2.55 3.43
N VAL A 163 28.19 -1.36 2.87
CA VAL A 163 29.38 -0.55 3.18
C VAL A 163 29.09 0.51 4.24
N ILE A 164 27.96 1.21 4.13
CA ILE A 164 27.53 2.28 5.05
C ILE A 164 26.60 1.68 6.10
N GLY A 165 26.95 1.84 7.37
CA GLY A 165 26.21 1.27 8.51
C GLY A 165 25.19 2.20 9.15
N SER A 166 25.16 3.50 8.78
CA SER A 166 24.22 4.47 9.34
C SER A 166 24.01 5.66 8.41
N ASP A 167 22.78 6.20 8.42
CA ASP A 167 22.35 7.40 7.71
C ASP A 167 23.20 8.65 8.08
N LEU A 168 23.70 9.36 7.06
CA LEU A 168 24.52 10.57 7.11
C LEU A 168 23.74 11.84 6.73
N THR A 169 22.60 11.71 6.05
CA THR A 169 21.78 12.82 5.56
C THR A 169 20.67 13.20 6.54
N GLY A 170 20.23 12.26 7.37
CA GLY A 170 19.14 12.41 8.33
C GLY A 170 17.76 12.22 7.72
N ASP A 171 17.66 11.56 6.56
CA ASP A 171 16.40 11.22 5.88
C ASP A 171 15.87 9.82 6.23
N ASN A 172 16.57 9.10 7.12
CA ASN A 172 16.33 7.72 7.55
C ASN A 172 16.49 6.67 6.44
N ILE A 173 17.20 7.00 5.35
CA ILE A 173 17.49 6.09 4.25
C ILE A 173 19.02 6.00 4.10
N ILE A 174 19.55 4.78 3.90
CA ILE A 174 20.95 4.61 3.47
C ILE A 174 20.94 4.52 1.95
N GLY A 175 21.44 5.55 1.28
CA GLY A 175 21.36 5.68 -0.17
C GLY A 175 22.48 6.50 -0.79
N MET A 176 22.30 6.88 -2.06
CA MET A 176 23.30 7.62 -2.82
C MET A 176 23.66 8.97 -2.18
N ALA A 177 22.70 9.62 -1.53
CA ALA A 177 22.94 10.90 -0.85
C ALA A 177 23.95 10.76 0.30
N ASP A 178 23.97 9.63 1.00
CA ASP A 178 24.97 9.31 2.04
C ASP A 178 26.35 9.11 1.44
N LEU A 179 26.44 8.35 0.33
CA LEU A 179 27.72 8.12 -0.36
C LEU A 179 28.36 9.45 -0.79
N LEU A 180 27.55 10.33 -1.39
CA LEU A 180 27.99 11.62 -1.90
C LEU A 180 28.33 12.61 -0.76
N LYS A 181 27.82 12.40 0.45
CA LYS A 181 28.10 13.20 1.66
C LYS A 181 29.20 12.59 2.54
N TYR A 182 29.61 11.34 2.30
CA TYR A 182 30.62 10.67 3.10
C TYR A 182 31.90 11.50 3.16
N ASN A 183 32.42 11.69 4.38
CA ASN A 183 33.62 12.47 4.63
C ASN A 183 34.55 11.59 5.48
N PRO A 184 35.71 11.15 4.94
CA PRO A 184 36.60 10.23 5.64
C PRO A 184 37.12 10.79 6.97
N ILE A 185 37.14 12.12 7.19
CA ILE A 185 37.64 12.70 8.44
C ILE A 185 36.66 12.49 9.61
N ILE A 186 35.35 12.52 9.34
CA ILE A 186 34.32 12.57 10.41
C ILE A 186 33.32 11.41 10.37
N HIS A 187 33.28 10.61 9.31
CA HIS A 187 32.27 9.55 9.13
C HIS A 187 32.85 8.13 9.14
N LYS A 188 34.11 7.91 9.57
CA LYS A 188 34.71 6.56 9.62
C LYS A 188 33.90 5.59 10.48
N ASP A 189 33.31 6.07 11.57
CA ASP A 189 32.47 5.32 12.51
C ASP A 189 31.11 4.93 11.92
N LYS A 190 30.73 5.51 10.77
CA LYS A 190 29.46 5.30 10.08
C LYS A 190 29.51 4.17 9.07
N LEU A 191 30.67 3.54 8.87
CA LEU A 191 30.81 2.34 8.05
C LEU A 191 30.49 1.07 8.85
N THR A 192 30.05 0.01 8.16
CA THR A 192 29.90 -1.30 8.80
C THR A 192 31.27 -1.81 9.29
N GLU A 193 31.29 -2.69 10.31
CA GLU A 193 32.53 -3.15 10.98
C GLU A 193 33.58 -3.65 9.98
N THR A 194 33.16 -4.42 8.97
CA THR A 194 34.05 -5.01 7.96
C THR A 194 34.80 -3.97 7.16
N TYR A 195 34.13 -2.89 6.72
CA TYR A 195 34.79 -1.83 5.94
C TYR A 195 35.49 -0.83 6.83
N ARG A 196 34.94 -0.55 8.02
CA ARG A 196 35.60 0.31 9.01
C ARG A 196 36.96 -0.24 9.41
N SER A 197 37.04 -1.53 9.71
CA SER A 197 38.30 -2.19 10.14
C SER A 197 39.34 -2.28 9.02
N ASN A 198 38.92 -2.35 7.75
CA ASN A 198 39.81 -2.48 6.59
C ASN A 198 40.04 -1.17 5.82
N LEU A 199 39.45 -0.05 6.25
CA LEU A 199 39.47 1.21 5.51
C LEU A 199 40.89 1.70 5.19
N THR A 200 41.80 1.61 6.17
CA THR A 200 43.21 1.97 6.00
C THR A 200 43.91 1.11 4.95
N GLN A 201 43.56 -0.18 4.86
CA GLN A 201 44.14 -1.08 3.85
C GLN A 201 43.63 -0.73 2.45
N HIS A 202 42.34 -0.39 2.31
CA HIS A 202 41.78 0.08 1.04
C HIS A 202 42.46 1.38 0.57
N LEU A 203 42.67 2.32 1.51
CA LEU A 203 43.37 3.57 1.23
C LEU A 203 44.82 3.32 0.78
N ASP A 204 45.57 2.49 1.50
CA ASP A 204 46.96 2.14 1.15
C ASP A 204 47.04 1.47 -0.24
N ASN A 205 46.06 0.64 -0.58
CA ASN A 205 46.01 -0.01 -1.90
C ASN A 205 45.80 1.01 -3.03
N ILE A 206 44.87 1.95 -2.87
CA ILE A 206 44.62 3.03 -3.86
C ILE A 206 45.88 3.88 -4.02
N LEU A 207 46.45 4.38 -2.91
CA LEU A 207 47.62 5.27 -2.95
C LEU A 207 48.84 4.63 -3.61
N ASN A 208 48.98 3.31 -3.52
CA ASN A 208 50.12 2.57 -4.08
C ASN A 208 49.84 1.88 -5.43
N ASP A 209 48.69 2.10 -6.05
CA ASP A 209 48.25 1.41 -7.28
C ASP A 209 48.34 -0.12 -7.15
N ARG A 210 48.04 -0.62 -5.95
CA ARG A 210 47.95 -2.06 -5.75
C ARG A 210 46.60 -2.50 -6.24
N ALA A 211 46.58 -3.58 -7.02
CA ALA A 211 45.35 -4.27 -7.34
C ALA A 211 44.63 -4.52 -6.02
N VAL A 212 43.49 -3.87 -5.82
CA VAL A 212 42.56 -4.30 -4.80
C VAL A 212 41.95 -5.56 -5.38
N GLU A 213 42.45 -6.71 -4.93
CA GLU A 213 41.69 -7.95 -5.02
C GLU A 213 40.45 -7.74 -4.16
N TYR A 214 39.43 -7.11 -4.74
CA TYR A 214 38.07 -7.57 -4.54
C TYR A 214 37.94 -8.88 -5.32
N GLU A 215 38.76 -9.87 -5.00
CA GLU A 215 38.44 -11.25 -5.36
C GLU A 215 37.02 -11.47 -4.84
N PRO A 216 36.08 -12.04 -5.63
CA PRO A 216 34.94 -12.69 -5.00
C PRO A 216 35.58 -13.72 -4.06
N ASN A 217 35.59 -13.39 -2.77
CA ASN A 217 36.36 -14.07 -1.75
C ASN A 217 36.31 -15.59 -1.97
N PRO A 218 37.42 -16.29 -2.25
CA PRO A 218 37.42 -17.73 -2.21
C PRO A 218 37.28 -18.10 -0.73
N GLU A 219 36.03 -18.41 -0.36
CA GLU A 219 35.44 -18.50 0.99
C GLU A 219 34.66 -17.26 1.49
N SER A 220 33.95 -16.54 0.62
CA SER A 220 32.59 -16.12 0.99
C SER A 220 31.65 -16.78 0.02
N VAL A 221 31.51 -18.06 0.24
CA VAL A 221 30.38 -18.81 -0.22
C VAL A 221 29.17 -18.17 0.48
N ILE A 222 28.51 -17.17 -0.13
CA ILE A 222 27.38 -16.47 0.48
C ILE A 222 26.22 -17.44 0.43
N LYS A 223 26.11 -18.15 1.55
CA LYS A 223 24.96 -18.95 1.89
C LYS A 223 23.76 -18.02 1.99
N PRO A 224 22.55 -18.52 1.73
CA PRO A 224 21.35 -17.71 1.90
C PRO A 224 21.28 -17.15 3.32
N SER A 225 20.69 -15.98 3.47
CA SER A 225 20.27 -15.46 4.76
C SER A 225 18.77 -15.60 4.87
N VAL A 226 18.34 -16.11 6.02
CA VAL A 226 16.93 -16.31 6.35
C VAL A 226 16.64 -15.62 7.67
N SER A 227 15.44 -15.06 7.83
CA SER A 227 15.03 -14.39 9.06
C SER A 227 13.87 -15.08 9.73
N ASP A 228 13.65 -14.78 11.01
CA ASP A 228 12.51 -15.34 11.72
C ASP A 228 11.20 -14.93 11.03
N VAL A 229 10.26 -15.86 11.00
CA VAL A 229 8.93 -15.68 10.42
C VAL A 229 7.89 -16.04 11.47
N HIS A 230 6.90 -15.17 11.58
CA HIS A 230 5.71 -15.40 12.38
C HIS A 230 4.51 -15.56 11.46
N LEU A 231 3.86 -16.73 11.52
CA LEU A 231 2.60 -16.99 10.84
C LEU A 231 1.52 -17.24 11.88
N GLU A 232 0.34 -16.71 11.59
CA GLU A 232 -0.87 -16.99 12.34
C GLU A 232 -1.83 -17.74 11.42
N LEU A 233 -2.09 -19.00 11.75
CA LEU A 233 -2.92 -19.88 10.93
C LEU A 233 -4.14 -20.29 11.71
N PHE A 234 -5.30 -20.18 11.09
CA PHE A 234 -6.52 -20.76 11.65
C PHE A 234 -6.50 -22.28 11.56
N GLU A 235 -7.09 -22.97 12.53
CA GLU A 235 -7.05 -24.44 12.58
C GLU A 235 -7.86 -25.14 11.48
N ASN A 236 -8.92 -24.50 10.98
CA ASN A 236 -9.82 -25.06 9.96
C ASN A 236 -9.25 -25.07 8.53
N LEU A 237 -7.96 -24.77 8.34
CA LEU A 237 -7.34 -24.75 7.02
C LEU A 237 -7.38 -26.13 6.37
N ALA A 238 -7.85 -26.19 5.13
CA ALA A 238 -7.87 -27.43 4.37
C ALA A 238 -6.45 -27.95 4.14
N VAL A 239 -6.27 -29.27 4.24
CA VAL A 239 -5.00 -29.94 3.92
C VAL A 239 -4.60 -29.61 2.48
N GLY A 240 -3.35 -29.18 2.30
CA GLY A 240 -2.77 -28.76 1.02
C GLY A 240 -2.84 -27.26 0.76
N THR A 241 -3.46 -26.48 1.66
CA THR A 241 -3.54 -25.01 1.55
C THR A 241 -2.15 -24.38 1.62
N LEU A 242 -1.93 -23.36 0.79
CA LEU A 242 -0.76 -22.49 0.87
C LEU A 242 -0.95 -21.50 2.01
N VAL A 243 -0.06 -21.50 3.01
CA VAL A 243 -0.27 -20.82 4.30
C VAL A 243 0.69 -19.66 4.56
N GLY A 244 1.60 -19.39 3.63
CA GLY A 244 2.55 -18.28 3.70
C GLY A 244 3.89 -18.66 3.10
N ASP A 245 4.88 -17.81 3.33
CA ASP A 245 6.23 -17.97 2.82
C ASP A 245 7.25 -17.87 3.95
N VAL A 246 8.35 -18.61 3.81
CA VAL A 246 9.55 -18.32 4.61
C VAL A 246 10.23 -17.04 4.10
N ASN A 247 10.94 -16.33 4.99
CA ASN A 247 11.62 -15.10 4.60
C ASN A 247 13.09 -15.38 4.26
N ILE A 248 13.38 -15.31 2.97
CA ILE A 248 14.75 -15.40 2.45
C ILE A 248 15.22 -13.97 2.21
N SER A 249 15.84 -13.37 3.22
CA SER A 249 16.32 -11.99 3.18
C SER A 249 17.45 -11.80 2.18
N ASP A 250 18.23 -12.85 1.91
CA ASP A 250 19.22 -12.89 0.84
C ASP A 250 19.34 -14.32 0.29
N LYS A 251 19.31 -14.48 -1.03
CA LYS A 251 19.53 -15.78 -1.68
C LYS A 251 21.01 -16.17 -1.73
N GLY A 252 21.90 -15.23 -1.40
CA GLY A 252 23.33 -15.38 -1.54
C GLY A 252 23.76 -15.46 -3.01
N ASP A 253 24.87 -16.16 -3.28
CA ASP A 253 25.55 -16.09 -4.59
C ASP A 253 24.90 -16.93 -5.70
N SER A 254 23.89 -17.72 -5.38
CA SER A 254 23.19 -18.60 -6.34
C SER A 254 21.74 -18.83 -5.92
N ASN A 255 20.92 -19.31 -6.86
CA ASN A 255 19.52 -19.60 -6.58
C ASN A 255 19.36 -20.66 -5.48
N ILE A 256 18.29 -20.53 -4.70
CA ILE A 256 17.91 -21.54 -3.70
C ILE A 256 17.61 -22.85 -4.40
N THR A 257 18.33 -23.90 -4.02
CA THR A 257 18.15 -25.25 -4.51
C THR A 257 17.26 -26.08 -3.60
N LYS A 258 17.23 -25.75 -2.29
CA LYS A 258 16.45 -26.47 -1.28
C LYS A 258 16.15 -25.60 -0.06
N ILE A 259 14.99 -25.82 0.55
CA ILE A 259 14.67 -25.32 1.89
C ILE A 259 14.31 -26.54 2.76
N ASP A 260 14.86 -26.61 3.96
CA ASP A 260 14.63 -27.69 4.91
C ASP A 260 13.89 -27.16 6.15
N LEU A 261 12.81 -27.83 6.54
CA LEU A 261 12.10 -27.59 7.80
C LEU A 261 12.63 -28.55 8.87
N LEU A 262 13.31 -28.00 9.87
CA LEU A 262 13.86 -28.70 11.02
C LEU A 262 12.84 -28.72 12.16
N GLY A 263 12.73 -29.86 12.85
CA GLY A 263 11.74 -30.06 13.92
C GLY A 263 10.34 -30.46 13.44
N ASN A 264 10.15 -30.64 12.13
CA ASN A 264 8.89 -31.06 11.52
C ASN A 264 8.72 -32.60 11.51
N VAL A 265 8.76 -33.22 12.70
CA VAL A 265 8.87 -34.70 12.88
C VAL A 265 7.71 -35.49 12.24
N ASN A 266 6.52 -34.88 12.16
CA ASN A 266 5.32 -35.51 11.60
C ASN A 266 5.00 -35.05 10.17
N GLY A 267 5.82 -34.20 9.56
CA GLY A 267 5.55 -33.67 8.22
C GLY A 267 4.30 -32.80 8.16
N SER A 268 3.97 -32.06 9.22
CA SER A 268 2.78 -31.21 9.30
C SER A 268 2.76 -30.07 8.28
N PHE A 269 3.95 -29.65 7.83
CA PHE A 269 4.14 -28.61 6.84
C PHE A 269 5.12 -29.06 5.75
N GLU A 270 4.99 -28.51 4.55
CA GLU A 270 5.94 -28.63 3.44
C GLU A 270 6.38 -27.24 3.00
N VAL A 271 7.62 -27.10 2.55
CA VAL A 271 8.14 -25.87 1.94
C VAL A 271 8.81 -26.20 0.61
N ASN A 272 8.53 -25.42 -0.44
CA ASN A 272 9.21 -25.57 -1.73
C ASN A 272 10.48 -24.67 -1.79
N LYS A 273 11.25 -24.77 -2.88
CA LYS A 273 12.47 -23.97 -3.06
C LYS A 273 12.21 -22.48 -3.28
N GLU A 274 10.99 -22.12 -3.68
CA GLU A 274 10.53 -20.74 -3.83
C GLU A 274 10.18 -20.08 -2.49
N GLY A 275 10.08 -20.86 -1.41
CA GLY A 275 9.77 -20.38 -0.05
C GLY A 275 8.32 -20.62 0.39
N ASN A 276 7.48 -21.15 -0.49
CA ASN A 276 6.06 -21.34 -0.24
C ASN A 276 5.79 -22.49 0.73
N ILE A 277 5.06 -22.23 1.81
CA ILE A 277 4.70 -23.18 2.86
C ILE A 277 3.29 -23.72 2.64
N LYS A 278 3.12 -25.04 2.67
CA LYS A 278 1.83 -25.72 2.68
C LYS A 278 1.59 -26.46 3.98
N VAL A 279 0.33 -26.53 4.39
CA VAL A 279 -0.10 -27.40 5.49
C VAL A 279 -0.45 -28.79 4.94
N LEU A 280 0.02 -29.87 5.58
CA LEU A 280 -0.19 -31.25 5.14
C LEU A 280 -1.05 -32.09 6.10
N VAL A 281 -1.45 -31.51 7.22
CA VAL A 281 -2.29 -32.15 8.24
C VAL A 281 -3.45 -31.23 8.60
N TYR A 282 -4.49 -31.80 9.20
CA TYR A 282 -5.46 -30.98 9.90
C TYR A 282 -4.79 -30.33 11.11
N LEU A 283 -4.96 -29.03 11.25
CA LEU A 283 -4.53 -28.29 12.43
C LEU A 283 -5.67 -28.37 13.45
N ASP A 284 -5.29 -28.43 14.72
CA ASP A 284 -6.20 -28.55 15.86
C ASP A 284 -5.51 -27.79 16.99
N TYR A 285 -6.08 -26.66 17.36
CA TYR A 285 -5.56 -25.73 18.35
C TYR A 285 -5.51 -26.37 19.73
N GLU A 286 -6.58 -27.06 20.13
CA GLU A 286 -6.74 -27.77 21.41
C GLU A 286 -5.67 -28.84 21.59
N SER A 287 -5.31 -29.53 20.51
CA SER A 287 -4.19 -30.47 20.49
C SER A 287 -2.84 -29.75 20.51
N ARG A 288 -2.68 -28.66 19.74
CA ARG A 288 -1.40 -27.96 19.61
C ARG A 288 -1.56 -26.51 19.14
N THR A 289 -1.35 -25.59 20.07
CA THR A 289 -1.50 -24.13 19.84
C THR A 289 -0.37 -23.49 19.04
N ALA A 290 0.79 -24.15 18.90
CA ALA A 290 1.91 -23.60 18.13
C ALA A 290 2.90 -24.65 17.60
N TYR A 291 3.53 -24.30 16.49
CA TYR A 291 4.70 -24.99 15.94
C TYR A 291 5.89 -24.04 15.95
N ASN A 292 6.89 -24.37 16.77
CA ASN A 292 8.18 -23.70 16.79
C ASN A 292 9.16 -24.53 15.96
N LEU A 293 9.15 -24.29 14.65
CA LEU A 293 10.04 -24.95 13.70
C LEU A 293 11.27 -24.09 13.48
N ARG A 294 12.29 -24.70 12.89
CA ARG A 294 13.43 -23.96 12.33
C ARG A 294 13.54 -24.27 10.86
N TYR A 295 14.13 -23.37 10.09
CA TYR A 295 14.33 -23.62 8.68
C TYR A 295 15.67 -23.09 8.20
N THR A 296 16.17 -23.73 7.15
CA THR A 296 17.39 -23.32 6.45
C THR A 296 17.15 -23.31 4.96
N ALA A 297 17.74 -22.34 4.26
CA ALA A 297 17.79 -22.32 2.82
C ALA A 297 19.19 -22.72 2.33
N THR A 298 19.25 -23.48 1.25
CA THR A 298 20.51 -23.97 0.65
C THR A 298 20.59 -23.50 -0.79
N ASN A 299 21.75 -23.00 -1.18
CA ASN A 299 22.13 -22.73 -2.57
C ASN A 299 23.41 -23.51 -2.92
N ASP A 300 24.02 -23.27 -4.09
CA ASP A 300 25.26 -23.95 -4.50
C ASP A 300 26.43 -23.63 -3.58
N ALA A 301 26.31 -22.51 -2.88
CA ALA A 301 27.23 -22.03 -1.88
C ALA A 301 27.09 -22.81 -0.54
N GLY A 302 25.87 -23.20 -0.19
CA GLY A 302 25.60 -24.07 0.95
C GLY A 302 24.41 -23.61 1.77
N THR A 303 24.31 -24.13 2.99
CA THR A 303 23.13 -23.94 3.85
C THR A 303 23.28 -22.75 4.79
N SER A 304 22.22 -21.94 4.88
CA SER A 304 22.07 -20.79 5.78
C SER A 304 22.21 -21.18 7.26
N THR A 305 22.34 -20.18 8.14
CA THR A 305 21.99 -20.37 9.55
C THR A 305 20.50 -20.65 9.69
N GLU A 306 20.12 -21.33 10.77
CA GLU A 306 18.71 -21.62 11.08
C GLU A 306 17.98 -20.33 11.46
N ALA A 307 16.79 -20.11 10.90
CA ALA A 307 15.84 -19.11 11.38
C ALA A 307 14.64 -19.79 12.04
N LEU A 308 13.99 -19.09 12.95
CA LEU A 308 12.78 -19.56 13.63
C LEU A 308 11.56 -19.34 12.74
N LEU A 309 10.79 -20.40 12.54
CA LEU A 309 9.46 -20.34 11.96
C LEU A 309 8.46 -20.61 13.08
N THR A 310 7.84 -19.54 13.58
CA THR A 310 6.80 -19.62 14.60
C THR A 310 5.45 -19.60 13.90
N ILE A 311 4.76 -20.73 13.93
CA ILE A 311 3.39 -20.83 13.45
C ILE A 311 2.50 -20.90 14.67
N GLN A 312 1.81 -19.80 14.99
CA GLN A 312 0.75 -19.80 15.98
C GLN A 312 -0.52 -20.30 15.32
N ILE A 313 -1.14 -21.30 15.95
CA ILE A 313 -2.48 -21.71 15.57
C ILE A 313 -3.43 -20.75 16.27
N LYS A 314 -4.27 -20.09 15.49
CA LYS A 314 -5.41 -19.33 15.98
C LYS A 314 -6.54 -20.31 16.16
N ASN A 315 -7.01 -20.36 17.40
CA ASN A 315 -8.23 -21.05 17.74
C ASN A 315 -9.35 -20.46 16.89
N ILE A 316 -9.94 -21.27 16.02
CA ILE A 316 -11.32 -21.09 15.60
C ILE A 316 -12.09 -21.92 16.58
N PHE A 317 -12.76 -21.26 17.50
CA PHE A 317 -13.49 -21.90 18.56
C PHE A 317 -14.23 -23.16 18.08
N GLU A 318 -13.63 -24.32 18.37
CA GLU A 318 -14.18 -25.61 18.01
C GLU A 318 -15.15 -26.00 19.12
N ASN A 319 -16.29 -25.34 19.13
CA ASN A 319 -17.35 -25.80 19.98
C ASN A 319 -17.75 -27.20 19.48
N THR A 320 -17.58 -28.20 20.32
CA THR A 320 -18.41 -29.41 20.25
C THR A 320 -19.91 -29.09 20.50
N GLY A 321 -20.26 -27.80 20.61
CA GLY A 321 -21.61 -27.24 20.67
C GLY A 321 -22.27 -27.42 22.03
N SER A 322 -21.56 -27.97 23.04
CA SER A 322 -22.22 -28.61 24.17
C SER A 322 -22.18 -27.88 25.51
N ASP A 323 -21.39 -26.82 25.69
CA ASP A 323 -21.12 -26.27 27.04
C ASP A 323 -21.55 -24.83 27.31
N TYR A 324 -22.14 -24.11 26.35
CA TYR A 324 -22.77 -22.82 26.69
C TYR A 324 -24.06 -23.06 27.47
N ALA A 325 -24.25 -22.31 28.56
CA ALA A 325 -25.50 -22.33 29.28
C ALA A 325 -26.64 -21.92 28.34
N LYS A 326 -27.77 -22.64 28.43
CA LYS A 326 -29.01 -22.28 27.73
C LYS A 326 -29.68 -21.10 28.44
N SER A 327 -29.06 -19.94 28.33
CA SER A 327 -29.48 -18.67 28.92
C SER A 327 -28.84 -17.51 28.16
N GLU A 328 -29.32 -16.29 28.41
CA GLU A 328 -28.75 -15.06 27.84
C GLU A 328 -27.23 -14.96 28.08
N ALA A 329 -26.78 -15.27 29.29
CA ALA A 329 -25.35 -15.22 29.64
C ALA A 329 -24.50 -16.21 28.82
N GLY A 330 -25.07 -17.37 28.47
CA GLY A 330 -24.39 -18.34 27.61
C GLY A 330 -24.29 -17.84 26.16
N ILE A 331 -25.34 -17.20 25.65
CA ILE A 331 -25.32 -16.54 24.34
C ILE A 331 -24.31 -15.39 24.31
N GLN A 332 -24.25 -14.56 25.35
CA GLN A 332 -23.25 -13.49 25.42
C GLN A 332 -21.82 -14.05 25.45
N THR A 333 -21.60 -15.14 26.19
CA THR A 333 -20.29 -15.82 26.20
C THR A 333 -19.96 -16.37 24.80
N ALA A 334 -20.94 -16.91 24.09
CA ALA A 334 -20.77 -17.36 22.70
C ALA A 334 -20.43 -16.19 21.76
N LEU A 335 -21.08 -15.03 21.94
CA LEU A 335 -20.80 -13.80 21.16
C LEU A 335 -19.38 -13.30 21.42
N ASP A 336 -18.97 -13.24 22.69
CA ASP A 336 -17.64 -12.80 23.11
C ASP A 336 -16.53 -13.72 22.55
N ASN A 337 -16.85 -15.00 22.34
CA ASN A 337 -15.96 -15.98 21.73
C ASN A 337 -16.07 -16.04 20.20
N GLY A 338 -16.98 -15.29 19.58
CA GLY A 338 -17.21 -15.28 18.13
C GLY A 338 -17.89 -16.55 17.58
N ASP A 339 -18.57 -17.34 18.42
CA ASP A 339 -19.29 -18.56 18.00
C ASP A 339 -20.66 -18.23 17.40
N ASN A 340 -20.62 -17.51 16.28
CA ASN A 340 -21.80 -17.00 15.61
C ASN A 340 -22.70 -18.13 15.08
N ASP A 341 -22.13 -19.23 14.61
CA ASP A 341 -22.88 -20.36 14.07
C ASP A 341 -23.67 -21.11 15.17
N PHE A 342 -23.09 -21.26 16.37
CA PHE A 342 -23.83 -21.77 17.53
C PHE A 342 -25.02 -20.87 17.87
N ILE A 343 -24.80 -19.56 17.98
CA ILE A 343 -25.85 -18.61 18.35
C ILE A 343 -27.00 -18.66 17.34
N LEU A 344 -26.67 -18.61 16.05
CA LEU A 344 -27.66 -18.69 14.98
C LEU A 344 -28.42 -20.01 15.04
N ASN A 345 -27.74 -21.14 15.23
CA ASN A 345 -28.40 -22.43 15.34
C ASN A 345 -29.36 -22.48 16.55
N GLU A 346 -28.91 -22.05 17.72
CA GLU A 346 -29.69 -22.12 18.95
C GLU A 346 -30.88 -21.15 18.93
N LEU A 347 -30.66 -19.89 18.56
CA LEU A 347 -31.72 -18.88 18.61
C LEU A 347 -32.74 -19.00 17.46
N LEU A 348 -32.33 -19.52 16.29
CA LEU A 348 -33.25 -19.75 15.17
C LEU A 348 -34.02 -21.06 15.29
N ASN A 349 -33.37 -22.14 15.75
CA ASN A 349 -33.97 -23.48 15.74
C ASN A 349 -34.41 -23.97 17.13
N ASN A 350 -33.73 -23.54 18.20
CA ASN A 350 -33.92 -24.04 19.57
C ASN A 350 -34.42 -22.95 20.54
N ARG A 351 -35.07 -21.89 20.02
CA ARG A 351 -35.55 -20.73 20.80
C ARG A 351 -36.30 -21.08 22.09
N ALA A 352 -37.05 -22.19 22.10
CA ALA A 352 -37.80 -22.65 23.28
C ALA A 352 -36.92 -22.95 24.50
N ASP A 353 -35.63 -23.21 24.30
CA ASP A 353 -34.67 -23.49 25.36
C ASP A 353 -34.15 -22.23 26.05
N TYR A 354 -34.43 -21.05 25.51
CA TYR A 354 -34.00 -19.73 25.98
C TYR A 354 -35.20 -18.90 26.45
N ALA A 355 -36.07 -19.53 27.24
CA ALA A 355 -37.34 -18.93 27.68
C ALA A 355 -37.17 -17.73 28.65
N ASP A 356 -35.96 -17.51 29.15
CA ASP A 356 -35.58 -16.36 29.97
C ASP A 356 -35.27 -15.10 29.15
N MET A 357 -35.08 -15.22 27.83
CA MET A 357 -34.81 -14.11 26.92
C MET A 357 -36.08 -13.57 26.27
N GLY A 358 -36.24 -12.24 26.23
CA GLY A 358 -37.29 -11.56 25.48
C GLY A 358 -37.09 -11.67 23.96
N ASP A 359 -38.17 -11.45 23.19
CA ASP A 359 -38.13 -11.43 21.72
C ASP A 359 -37.08 -10.44 21.19
N ASP A 360 -37.01 -9.24 21.78
CA ASP A 360 -36.03 -8.22 21.38
C ASP A 360 -34.59 -8.65 21.67
N GLU A 361 -34.34 -9.27 22.82
CA GLU A 361 -33.01 -9.77 23.21
C GLU A 361 -32.56 -10.88 22.24
N VAL A 362 -33.47 -11.81 21.89
CA VAL A 362 -33.18 -12.86 20.90
C VAL A 362 -32.83 -12.23 19.55
N ASN A 363 -33.61 -11.26 19.08
CA ASN A 363 -33.37 -10.60 17.80
C ASN A 363 -32.04 -9.84 17.78
N VAL A 364 -31.70 -9.09 18.84
CA VAL A 364 -30.41 -8.38 18.93
C VAL A 364 -29.23 -9.37 18.92
N ASN A 365 -29.34 -10.49 19.61
CA ASN A 365 -28.27 -11.50 19.64
C ASN A 365 -28.10 -12.22 18.30
N ILE A 366 -29.20 -12.53 17.59
CA ILE A 366 -29.13 -13.07 16.22
C ILE A 366 -28.48 -12.05 15.28
N ALA A 367 -28.88 -10.78 15.37
CA ALA A 367 -28.30 -9.72 14.56
C ALA A 367 -26.80 -9.55 14.80
N ALA A 368 -26.38 -9.57 16.07
CA ALA A 368 -24.98 -9.52 16.47
C ALA A 368 -24.18 -10.71 15.92
N ALA A 369 -24.75 -11.92 15.92
CA ALA A 369 -24.10 -13.09 15.35
C ALA A 369 -23.90 -12.97 13.83
N TYR A 370 -24.89 -12.46 13.10
CA TYR A 370 -24.73 -12.17 11.67
C TYR A 370 -23.68 -11.09 11.40
N ILE A 371 -23.59 -10.04 12.23
CA ILE A 371 -22.49 -9.06 12.16
C ILE A 371 -21.16 -9.79 12.35
N GLY A 372 -21.03 -10.66 13.36
CA GLY A 372 -19.84 -11.48 13.58
C GLY A 372 -19.43 -12.30 12.35
N LYS A 373 -20.39 -12.89 11.63
CA LYS A 373 -20.14 -13.62 10.37
C LYS A 373 -19.63 -12.74 9.23
N SER A 374 -19.91 -11.44 9.26
CA SER A 374 -19.37 -10.47 8.30
C SER A 374 -17.90 -10.10 8.55
N SER A 375 -17.21 -10.79 9.46
CA SER A 375 -15.82 -10.47 9.89
C SER A 375 -15.68 -9.12 10.59
N TYR A 376 -16.79 -8.59 11.12
CA TYR A 376 -16.83 -7.40 11.96
C TYR A 376 -17.47 -7.74 13.29
N THR A 377 -17.11 -7.01 14.33
CA THR A 377 -17.95 -6.87 15.53
C THR A 377 -18.68 -5.52 15.48
N VAL A 378 -19.72 -5.36 16.31
CA VAL A 378 -20.35 -4.04 16.53
C VAL A 378 -19.30 -3.02 16.97
N PHE A 379 -18.31 -3.44 17.78
CA PHE A 379 -17.21 -2.59 18.22
C PHE A 379 -16.27 -2.18 17.10
N ASP A 380 -16.02 -3.03 16.10
CA ASP A 380 -15.19 -2.67 14.95
C ASP A 380 -15.86 -1.60 14.11
N ILE A 381 -17.18 -1.71 13.90
CA ILE A 381 -17.97 -0.73 13.14
C ILE A 381 -18.04 0.61 13.91
N VAL A 382 -18.27 0.56 15.22
CA VAL A 382 -18.27 1.77 16.10
C VAL A 382 -16.88 2.38 16.19
N GLY A 383 -15.83 1.55 16.30
CA GLY A 383 -14.44 1.96 16.38
C GLY A 383 -13.97 2.67 15.10
N ALA A 384 -14.37 2.15 13.94
CA ALA A 384 -14.14 2.78 12.65
C ALA A 384 -14.75 4.20 12.56
N MET A 385 -15.86 4.47 13.26
CA MET A 385 -16.46 5.80 13.33
C MET A 385 -15.76 6.75 14.31
N ASN A 386 -15.12 6.22 15.37
CA ASN A 386 -14.57 7.01 16.47
C ASN A 386 -13.08 7.36 16.32
N ASN A 387 -12.32 6.64 15.48
CA ASN A 387 -10.86 6.73 15.41
C ASN A 387 -10.33 7.83 14.46
N SER A 388 -10.92 9.03 14.48
CA SER A 388 -10.67 10.03 13.42
C SER A 388 -10.44 11.45 13.89
N ASP A 389 -9.38 12.07 13.37
CA ASP A 389 -9.19 13.52 13.35
C ASP A 389 -10.31 14.21 12.55
N LYS A 390 -10.81 15.33 13.06
CA LYS A 390 -12.13 15.94 12.76
C LYS A 390 -12.41 16.36 11.30
N ASN A 391 -11.46 16.19 10.37
CA ASN A 391 -11.62 16.57 8.96
C ASN A 391 -11.49 15.38 7.97
N SER A 392 -11.16 14.15 8.42
CA SER A 392 -11.01 12.95 7.57
C SER A 392 -11.85 11.74 8.04
N SER A 393 -12.81 11.96 8.95
CA SER A 393 -13.46 10.92 9.76
C SER A 393 -14.29 9.90 9.00
N PHE A 394 -15.10 10.37 8.06
CA PHE A 394 -15.97 9.48 7.33
C PHE A 394 -15.20 8.66 6.29
N ASN A 395 -14.14 9.23 5.70
CA ASN A 395 -13.29 8.53 4.74
C ASN A 395 -12.50 7.41 5.42
N GLY A 396 -11.95 7.70 6.61
CA GLY A 396 -11.31 6.66 7.44
C GLY A 396 -12.29 5.55 7.86
N PHE A 397 -13.54 5.90 8.14
CA PHE A 397 -14.59 4.90 8.38
C PHE A 397 -14.81 4.02 7.15
N ILE A 398 -15.09 4.61 5.99
CA ILE A 398 -15.32 3.89 4.72
C ILE A 398 -14.14 3.00 4.36
N ASP A 399 -12.93 3.53 4.45
CA ASP A 399 -11.70 2.78 4.21
C ASP A 399 -11.61 1.56 5.13
N SER A 400 -11.77 1.75 6.45
CA SER A 400 -11.75 0.67 7.45
C SER A 400 -12.77 -0.43 7.17
N ILE A 401 -14.02 -0.07 6.86
CA ILE A 401 -15.12 -1.03 6.65
C ILE A 401 -15.21 -1.58 5.22
N THR A 402 -14.35 -1.14 4.31
CA THR A 402 -14.31 -1.66 2.93
C THR A 402 -12.97 -2.29 2.55
N ASN A 403 -11.93 -2.13 3.38
CA ASN A 403 -10.60 -2.69 3.12
C ASN A 403 -10.47 -4.19 3.35
N ASN A 404 -11.34 -4.80 4.15
CA ASN A 404 -11.24 -6.21 4.51
C ASN A 404 -12.44 -7.03 4.02
N GLY A 405 -12.20 -8.31 3.76
CA GLY A 405 -13.24 -9.31 3.54
C GLY A 405 -13.92 -9.29 2.16
N ASN A 406 -14.77 -10.30 1.95
CA ASN A 406 -15.56 -10.44 0.74
C ASN A 406 -16.85 -9.60 0.87
N SER A 407 -16.91 -8.47 0.14
CA SER A 407 -18.04 -7.55 0.22
C SER A 407 -19.40 -8.18 -0.12
N VAL A 408 -19.45 -9.26 -0.91
CA VAL A 408 -20.70 -10.00 -1.17
C VAL A 408 -21.19 -10.68 0.10
N GLU A 409 -20.33 -11.45 0.75
CA GLU A 409 -20.64 -12.17 1.99
C GLU A 409 -20.94 -11.21 3.14
N ILE A 410 -20.20 -10.09 3.21
CA ILE A 410 -20.44 -9.03 4.18
C ILE A 410 -21.86 -8.47 4.02
N ILE A 411 -22.25 -8.06 2.81
CA ILE A 411 -23.58 -7.49 2.56
C ILE A 411 -24.67 -8.51 2.88
N ASP A 412 -24.51 -9.77 2.50
CA ASP A 412 -25.51 -10.81 2.76
C ASP A 412 -25.72 -11.03 4.27
N ASN A 413 -24.64 -11.14 5.04
CA ASN A 413 -24.72 -11.26 6.50
C ASN A 413 -25.33 -10.01 7.14
N LEU A 414 -24.95 -8.81 6.69
CA LEU A 414 -25.49 -7.55 7.21
C LEU A 414 -26.98 -7.37 6.87
N ASN A 415 -27.43 -7.85 5.71
CA ASN A 415 -28.85 -7.85 5.35
C ASN A 415 -29.67 -8.79 6.24
N GLU A 416 -29.10 -9.92 6.69
CA GLU A 416 -29.75 -10.73 7.72
C GLU A 416 -29.80 -10.01 9.06
N ALA A 417 -28.69 -9.38 9.50
CA ALA A 417 -28.68 -8.59 10.73
C ALA A 417 -29.71 -7.43 10.72
N ASP A 418 -29.87 -6.76 9.57
CA ASP A 418 -30.86 -5.68 9.39
C ASP A 418 -32.28 -6.15 9.72
N LYS A 419 -32.67 -7.34 9.26
CA LYS A 419 -34.03 -7.88 9.49
C LYS A 419 -34.34 -7.97 10.98
N TYR A 420 -33.41 -8.53 11.76
CA TYR A 420 -33.61 -8.74 13.19
C TYR A 420 -33.57 -7.42 13.97
N TYR A 421 -32.65 -6.51 13.66
CA TYR A 421 -32.68 -5.18 14.28
C TYR A 421 -33.93 -4.38 13.89
N SER A 422 -34.38 -4.49 12.64
CA SER A 422 -35.59 -3.85 12.14
C SER A 422 -36.85 -4.31 12.88
N GLU A 423 -36.91 -5.56 13.31
CA GLU A 423 -38.01 -6.07 14.16
C GLU A 423 -38.02 -5.39 15.53
N VAL A 424 -36.86 -5.20 16.15
CA VAL A 424 -36.74 -4.55 17.47
C VAL A 424 -37.10 -3.08 17.41
N VAL A 425 -36.67 -2.37 16.36
CA VAL A 425 -36.94 -0.93 16.24
C VAL A 425 -38.30 -0.60 15.61
N ALA A 426 -39.10 -1.62 15.28
CA ALA A 426 -40.37 -1.44 14.59
C ALA A 426 -41.34 -0.55 15.40
N GLY A 427 -41.65 0.62 14.87
CA GLY A 427 -42.55 1.59 15.52
C GLY A 427 -41.90 2.49 16.57
N LEU A 428 -40.59 2.38 16.79
CA LEU A 428 -39.83 3.28 17.67
C LEU A 428 -39.48 4.59 16.95
N ASP A 429 -39.41 5.68 17.72
CA ASP A 429 -38.81 6.94 17.27
C ASP A 429 -37.36 7.02 17.72
N CYS A 430 -36.45 6.44 16.92
CA CYS A 430 -35.01 6.46 17.19
C CYS A 430 -34.40 7.88 17.25
N ASN A 431 -35.09 8.90 16.70
CA ASN A 431 -34.65 10.29 16.84
C ASN A 431 -34.89 10.84 18.24
N ASN A 432 -35.98 10.42 18.89
CA ASN A 432 -36.35 10.81 20.24
C ASN A 432 -36.21 9.63 21.18
N THR A 433 -35.01 9.46 21.72
CA THR A 433 -34.69 8.38 22.65
C THR A 433 -35.34 8.52 24.04
N SER A 434 -36.17 9.55 24.25
CA SER A 434 -36.87 9.77 25.52
C SER A 434 -37.95 8.71 25.70
N GLY A 435 -37.76 7.83 26.69
CA GLY A 435 -38.71 6.75 26.97
C GLY A 435 -38.34 5.41 26.34
N LEU A 436 -37.30 5.35 25.51
CA LEU A 436 -36.72 4.08 25.05
C LEU A 436 -35.86 3.43 26.15
N SER A 437 -35.90 2.11 26.23
CA SER A 437 -34.98 1.26 27.02
C SER A 437 -33.54 1.35 26.50
N ALA A 438 -32.60 0.76 27.24
CA ALA A 438 -31.20 0.71 26.78
C ALA A 438 -31.06 -0.12 25.50
N LEU A 439 -31.67 -1.31 25.47
CA LEU A 439 -31.65 -2.23 24.33
C LEU A 439 -32.23 -1.59 23.05
N GLU A 440 -33.35 -0.89 23.17
CA GLU A 440 -33.98 -0.20 22.04
C GLU A 440 -33.09 0.93 21.47
N LYS A 441 -32.44 1.71 22.35
CA LYS A 441 -31.49 2.76 21.92
C LYS A 441 -30.29 2.18 21.19
N GLU A 442 -29.73 1.10 21.72
CA GLU A 442 -28.60 0.39 21.12
C GLU A 442 -28.99 -0.21 19.78
N SER A 443 -30.17 -0.82 19.69
CA SER A 443 -30.71 -1.41 18.44
C SER A 443 -30.93 -0.36 17.35
N CYS A 444 -31.42 0.83 17.70
CA CYS A 444 -31.52 1.96 16.78
C CYS A 444 -30.15 2.31 16.17
N VAL A 445 -29.13 2.51 17.02
CA VAL A 445 -27.79 2.87 16.57
C VAL A 445 -27.18 1.74 15.74
N ASN A 446 -27.24 0.49 16.22
CA ASN A 446 -26.67 -0.67 15.54
C ASN A 446 -27.30 -0.92 14.16
N LEU A 447 -28.62 -0.76 14.01
CA LEU A 447 -29.27 -0.82 12.71
C LEU A 447 -28.72 0.25 11.75
N GLY A 448 -28.55 1.48 12.24
CA GLY A 448 -27.97 2.57 11.45
C GLY A 448 -26.57 2.24 10.96
N LEU A 449 -25.75 1.64 11.82
CA LEU A 449 -24.40 1.18 11.50
C LEU A 449 -24.39 0.05 10.48
N VAL A 450 -25.23 -0.99 10.66
CA VAL A 450 -25.39 -2.11 9.73
C VAL A 450 -25.74 -1.63 8.33
N ARG A 451 -26.74 -0.73 8.22
CA ARG A 451 -27.17 -0.16 6.94
C ARG A 451 -26.08 0.68 6.28
N LEU A 452 -25.35 1.47 7.06
CA LEU A 452 -24.25 2.28 6.58
C LEU A 452 -23.10 1.40 6.04
N THR A 453 -22.77 0.32 6.74
CA THR A 453 -21.73 -0.64 6.33
C THR A 453 -22.12 -1.40 5.07
N SER A 454 -23.38 -1.85 4.97
CA SER A 454 -23.93 -2.50 3.77
C SER A 454 -23.92 -1.55 2.57
N LEU A 455 -24.33 -0.28 2.75
CA LEU A 455 -24.30 0.74 1.72
C LEU A 455 -22.87 0.99 1.19
N SER A 456 -21.90 1.09 2.11
CA SER A 456 -20.50 1.32 1.77
C SER A 456 -19.88 0.17 0.98
N ASN A 457 -20.14 -1.08 1.39
CA ASN A 457 -19.72 -2.26 0.64
C ASN A 457 -20.44 -2.40 -0.72
N SER A 458 -21.68 -1.91 -0.81
CA SER A 458 -22.40 -1.85 -2.09
C SER A 458 -21.75 -0.86 -3.05
N ILE A 459 -21.30 0.29 -2.55
CA ILE A 459 -20.55 1.28 -3.34
C ILE A 459 -19.22 0.69 -3.81
N LYS A 460 -18.51 -0.06 -2.95
CA LYS A 460 -17.30 -0.81 -3.34
C LYS A 460 -17.55 -1.75 -4.53
N LEU A 461 -18.62 -2.55 -4.48
CA LEU A 461 -18.97 -3.46 -5.57
C LEU A 461 -19.49 -2.74 -6.84
N LEU A 462 -20.07 -1.55 -6.70
CA LEU A 462 -20.42 -0.72 -7.85
C LEU A 462 -19.17 -0.33 -8.65
N PHE A 463 -18.05 -0.08 -7.95
CA PHE A 463 -16.73 0.19 -8.53
C PHE A 463 -15.91 -1.08 -8.84
N GLY A 464 -16.55 -2.24 -8.98
CA GLY A 464 -15.88 -3.48 -9.38
C GLY A 464 -15.26 -4.29 -8.24
N GLY A 465 -15.33 -3.80 -7.00
CA GLY A 465 -14.96 -4.53 -5.79
C GLY A 465 -13.55 -4.26 -5.24
N GLU A 466 -12.80 -3.32 -5.82
CA GLU A 466 -11.44 -2.98 -5.41
C GLU A 466 -11.42 -1.91 -4.30
N SER A 467 -10.74 -2.19 -3.19
CA SER A 467 -10.69 -1.27 -2.03
C SER A 467 -9.94 0.02 -2.31
N THR A 468 -8.89 -0.02 -3.14
CA THR A 468 -8.11 1.17 -3.52
C THR A 468 -8.92 2.20 -4.29
N THR A 469 -9.95 1.76 -5.02
CA THR A 469 -10.84 2.66 -5.77
C THR A 469 -11.77 3.41 -4.82
N VAL A 470 -12.26 2.74 -3.78
CA VAL A 470 -13.10 3.33 -2.73
C VAL A 470 -12.32 4.33 -1.90
N SER A 471 -11.07 4.01 -1.54
CA SER A 471 -10.17 4.90 -0.81
C SER A 471 -9.95 6.22 -1.56
N LYS A 472 -9.57 6.15 -2.84
CA LYS A 472 -9.41 7.34 -3.71
C LYS A 472 -10.70 8.16 -3.86
N TRP A 473 -11.84 7.50 -4.01
CA TRP A 473 -13.14 8.16 -4.08
C TRP A 473 -13.49 8.86 -2.78
N SER A 474 -13.20 8.23 -1.63
CA SER A 474 -13.50 8.80 -0.32
C SER A 474 -12.68 10.07 -0.06
N GLU A 475 -11.40 10.12 -0.44
CA GLU A 475 -10.49 11.26 -0.18
C GLU A 475 -10.89 12.59 -0.84
N GLY A 476 -11.93 12.62 -1.67
CA GLY A 476 -12.46 13.87 -2.24
C GLY A 476 -11.46 14.61 -3.11
N VAL A 477 -10.60 13.87 -3.81
CA VAL A 477 -9.55 14.44 -4.66
C VAL A 477 -10.19 15.25 -5.79
N ASP A 478 -9.88 16.55 -5.81
CA ASP A 478 -10.19 17.53 -6.86
C ASP A 478 -9.16 17.42 -8.00
N ILE A 479 -9.57 16.87 -9.13
CA ILE A 479 -8.79 16.80 -10.36
C ILE A 479 -9.57 17.63 -11.40
N ASN A 480 -8.91 18.41 -12.25
CA ASN A 480 -9.62 19.38 -13.11
C ASN A 480 -9.97 18.79 -14.49
N SER A 481 -11.26 18.69 -14.85
CA SER A 481 -11.89 19.36 -16.01
C SER A 481 -13.37 18.97 -16.17
N SER A 482 -14.14 19.81 -16.84
CA SER A 482 -15.60 19.81 -16.99
C SER A 482 -16.21 18.68 -17.86
N GLU A 483 -15.87 17.41 -17.60
CA GLU A 483 -16.46 16.21 -18.23
C GLU A 483 -16.48 15.01 -17.25
N ASP A 484 -16.92 15.23 -16.02
CA ASP A 484 -16.88 14.27 -14.90
C ASP A 484 -18.25 14.17 -14.22
N LEU A 485 -18.84 12.97 -14.21
CA LEU A 485 -20.21 12.73 -13.74
C LEU A 485 -20.28 12.55 -12.22
N ASN A 486 -19.14 12.34 -11.54
CA ASN A 486 -19.09 12.10 -10.10
C ASN A 486 -18.57 13.32 -9.30
N GLY A 487 -18.05 14.35 -9.98
CA GLY A 487 -17.67 15.64 -9.39
C GLY A 487 -16.26 15.69 -8.79
N ASN A 488 -15.41 14.68 -9.01
CA ASN A 488 -14.01 14.63 -8.55
C ASN A 488 -12.98 15.13 -9.61
N GLY A 489 -13.47 15.50 -10.78
CA GLY A 489 -12.82 15.86 -12.04
C GLY A 489 -11.65 14.98 -12.50
N VAL A 490 -11.73 13.69 -12.19
CA VAL A 490 -10.99 12.58 -12.81
C VAL A 490 -11.91 11.83 -13.74
N VAL A 491 -11.39 11.47 -14.92
CA VAL A 491 -12.05 10.61 -15.88
C VAL A 491 -11.67 9.16 -15.57
N ASP A 492 -12.52 8.42 -14.86
CA ASP A 492 -12.24 7.08 -14.33
C ASP A 492 -13.45 6.12 -14.28
N GLU A 493 -13.28 4.96 -13.63
CA GLU A 493 -14.35 3.95 -13.54
C GLU A 493 -15.58 4.44 -12.73
N ALA A 494 -15.43 5.45 -11.88
CA ALA A 494 -16.55 6.04 -11.16
C ALA A 494 -17.49 6.80 -12.11
N ASP A 495 -17.00 7.40 -13.21
CA ASP A 495 -17.88 8.00 -14.24
C ASP A 495 -18.74 6.95 -14.94
N ALA A 496 -18.16 5.80 -15.27
CA ALA A 496 -18.90 4.69 -15.86
C ALA A 496 -19.99 4.18 -14.89
N SER A 497 -19.66 4.15 -13.60
CA SER A 497 -20.59 3.78 -12.53
C SER A 497 -21.73 4.80 -12.38
N SER A 498 -21.41 6.10 -12.42
CA SER A 498 -22.38 7.20 -12.43
C SER A 498 -23.29 7.13 -13.65
N CYS A 499 -22.73 6.85 -14.83
CA CYS A 499 -23.52 6.65 -16.03
C CYS A 499 -24.47 5.45 -15.91
N ALA A 500 -24.02 4.34 -15.32
CA ALA A 500 -24.88 3.19 -15.08
C ALA A 500 -26.07 3.54 -14.15
N VAL A 501 -25.85 4.37 -13.12
CA VAL A 501 -26.91 4.89 -12.23
C VAL A 501 -27.90 5.76 -13.01
N VAL A 502 -27.40 6.71 -13.80
CA VAL A 502 -28.23 7.60 -14.63
C VAL A 502 -29.07 6.81 -15.63
N TYR A 503 -28.45 5.84 -16.31
CA TYR A 503 -29.14 4.97 -17.27
C TYR A 503 -30.21 4.11 -16.60
N ALA A 504 -29.90 3.53 -15.44
CA ALA A 504 -30.86 2.72 -14.70
C ALA A 504 -32.10 3.54 -14.29
N ASN A 505 -31.91 4.80 -13.93
CA ASN A 505 -33.03 5.70 -13.64
C ASN A 505 -33.81 6.10 -14.91
N ASN A 506 -33.11 6.49 -15.97
CA ASN A 506 -33.72 6.89 -17.23
C ASN A 506 -33.01 6.24 -18.43
N PRO A 507 -33.54 5.12 -18.98
CA PRO A 507 -32.92 4.42 -20.12
C PRO A 507 -32.82 5.25 -21.41
N ASN A 508 -33.57 6.36 -21.52
CA ASN A 508 -33.45 7.30 -22.64
C ASN A 508 -32.29 8.29 -22.46
N ASN A 509 -31.79 8.46 -21.23
CA ASN A 509 -30.58 9.21 -20.97
C ASN A 509 -29.37 8.32 -21.32
N SER A 510 -28.53 8.81 -22.23
CA SER A 510 -27.35 8.12 -22.71
C SER A 510 -26.06 8.58 -22.03
N CYS A 511 -26.16 9.38 -20.96
CA CYS A 511 -25.05 10.05 -20.28
C CYS A 511 -24.27 11.00 -21.21
N ARG A 512 -24.91 11.47 -22.30
CA ARG A 512 -24.29 12.19 -23.41
C ARG A 512 -24.32 13.71 -23.23
N GLU A 513 -23.63 14.21 -22.23
CA GLU A 513 -23.05 15.54 -22.37
C GLU A 513 -21.52 15.36 -22.37
N GLY A 514 -20.86 15.77 -23.46
CA GLY A 514 -19.42 15.56 -23.64
C GLY A 514 -19.00 14.21 -24.25
N SER A 515 -17.89 13.68 -23.75
CA SER A 515 -16.98 12.71 -24.38
C SER A 515 -17.33 11.21 -24.21
N SER A 516 -18.50 10.87 -23.67
CA SER A 516 -18.92 9.47 -23.49
C SER A 516 -19.85 8.94 -24.59
N TYR A 517 -19.49 7.79 -25.17
CA TYR A 517 -20.36 7.01 -26.05
C TYR A 517 -20.88 5.79 -25.29
N THR A 518 -22.20 5.58 -25.36
CA THR A 518 -22.85 4.41 -24.73
C THR A 518 -23.36 3.43 -25.77
N TYR A 519 -22.79 2.22 -25.78
CA TYR A 519 -23.31 1.07 -26.52
C TYR A 519 -24.05 0.13 -25.58
N ARG A 520 -25.09 -0.52 -26.11
CA ARG A 520 -26.02 -1.33 -25.31
C ARG A 520 -26.14 -2.72 -25.92
N GLY A 521 -25.83 -3.72 -25.13
CA GLY A 521 -25.95 -5.12 -25.50
C GLY A 521 -26.77 -5.87 -24.47
N LYS A 522 -27.69 -6.73 -24.91
CA LYS A 522 -28.28 -7.72 -24.01
C LYS A 522 -27.25 -8.80 -23.74
N VAL A 523 -26.96 -9.06 -22.47
CA VAL A 523 -26.10 -10.16 -22.04
C VAL A 523 -26.93 -11.11 -21.19
N THR A 524 -26.63 -12.41 -21.29
CA THR A 524 -27.31 -13.43 -20.50
C THR A 524 -26.26 -14.27 -19.81
N PHE A 525 -26.23 -14.18 -18.49
CA PHE A 525 -25.40 -15.02 -17.66
C PHE A 525 -26.17 -16.28 -17.26
N THR A 526 -25.48 -17.41 -17.10
CA THR A 526 -26.10 -18.68 -16.70
C THR A 526 -25.32 -19.29 -15.55
N ALA A 527 -25.98 -19.48 -14.41
CA ALA A 527 -25.44 -20.25 -13.29
C ALA A 527 -26.51 -21.22 -12.79
N ASN A 528 -26.14 -22.46 -12.46
CA ASN A 528 -27.05 -23.47 -11.89
C ASN A 528 -28.38 -23.62 -12.65
N ASN A 529 -28.32 -23.65 -13.99
CA ASN A 529 -29.49 -23.70 -14.89
C ASN A 529 -30.46 -22.50 -14.81
N LYS A 530 -30.08 -21.41 -14.13
CA LYS A 530 -30.83 -20.16 -14.05
C LYS A 530 -30.19 -19.13 -14.98
N ALA A 531 -31.01 -18.52 -15.83
CA ALA A 531 -30.59 -17.48 -16.76
C ALA A 531 -30.85 -16.09 -16.17
N TYR A 532 -29.82 -15.24 -16.18
CA TYR A 532 -29.84 -13.88 -15.68
C TYR A 532 -29.68 -12.93 -16.86
N ILE A 533 -30.77 -12.26 -17.22
CA ILE A 533 -30.80 -11.35 -18.37
C ILE A 533 -30.45 -9.94 -17.89
N THR A 534 -29.38 -9.40 -18.44
CA THR A 534 -28.86 -8.07 -18.08
C THR A 534 -28.69 -7.20 -19.32
N THR A 535 -28.52 -5.91 -19.09
CA THR A 535 -28.10 -4.94 -20.08
C THR A 535 -26.65 -4.56 -19.79
N LEU A 536 -25.76 -4.86 -20.73
CA LEU A 536 -24.41 -4.35 -20.76
C LEU A 536 -24.43 -2.93 -21.29
N ILE A 537 -23.79 -2.04 -20.54
CA ILE A 537 -23.50 -0.68 -20.92
C ILE A 537 -22.00 -0.58 -21.11
N GLU A 538 -21.60 -0.24 -22.32
CA GLU A 538 -20.25 0.19 -22.64
C GLU A 538 -20.20 1.70 -22.44
N VAL A 539 -19.23 2.19 -21.67
CA VAL A 539 -19.05 3.60 -21.36
C VAL A 539 -17.62 3.97 -21.74
N ASP A 540 -17.47 4.75 -22.80
CA ASP A 540 -16.21 5.39 -23.12
C ASP A 540 -16.01 6.60 -22.21
N VAL A 541 -14.93 6.60 -21.43
CA VAL A 541 -14.57 7.63 -20.45
C VAL A 541 -13.20 8.14 -20.86
N GLY A 542 -13.10 9.40 -21.26
CA GLY A 542 -11.88 9.92 -21.87
C GLY A 542 -12.03 11.26 -22.54
N SER A 543 -10.94 11.84 -23.05
CA SER A 543 -11.01 13.00 -23.93
C SER A 543 -9.99 12.91 -25.05
N SER A 544 -10.17 13.74 -26.09
CA SER A 544 -9.19 13.86 -27.18
C SER A 544 -7.78 14.26 -26.70
N THR A 545 -7.66 14.83 -25.50
CA THR A 545 -6.41 15.25 -24.88
C THR A 545 -5.74 14.14 -24.06
N TYR A 546 -6.54 13.31 -23.37
CA TYR A 546 -6.04 12.34 -22.38
C TYR A 546 -6.19 10.87 -22.81
N GLY A 547 -6.79 10.61 -23.96
CA GLY A 547 -7.12 9.27 -24.43
C GLY A 547 -8.49 8.81 -23.94
N TYR A 548 -9.00 7.74 -24.54
CA TYR A 548 -10.28 7.12 -24.20
C TYR A 548 -10.07 5.73 -23.62
N ASN A 549 -10.72 5.45 -22.49
CA ASN A 549 -10.82 4.13 -21.90
C ASN A 549 -12.27 3.67 -21.95
N THR A 550 -12.49 2.41 -22.30
CA THR A 550 -13.82 1.82 -22.35
C THR A 550 -14.06 1.00 -21.10
N PHE A 551 -15.08 1.37 -20.33
CA PHE A 551 -15.54 0.65 -19.17
C PHE A 551 -16.85 -0.06 -19.46
N TYR A 552 -17.06 -1.18 -18.78
CA TYR A 552 -18.27 -1.98 -18.92
C TYR A 552 -19.00 -1.97 -17.60
N LYS A 553 -20.30 -1.71 -17.62
CA LYS A 553 -21.18 -1.83 -16.45
C LYS A 553 -22.41 -2.63 -16.81
N LEU A 554 -22.99 -3.27 -15.80
CA LEU A 554 -24.21 -4.06 -15.97
C LEU A 554 -25.37 -3.40 -15.24
N VAL A 555 -26.52 -3.39 -15.91
CA VAL A 555 -27.79 -2.93 -15.35
C VAL A 555 -28.82 -4.03 -15.53
N THR A 556 -29.77 -4.13 -14.60
CA THR A 556 -30.91 -5.03 -14.77
C THR A 556 -31.64 -4.73 -16.08
N ASN A 557 -32.26 -5.74 -16.68
CA ASN A 557 -33.08 -5.56 -17.89
C ASN A 557 -34.58 -5.65 -17.54
N LYS A 558 -35.09 -4.70 -16.78
CA LYS A 558 -36.48 -4.61 -16.33
C LYS A 558 -37.25 -3.56 -17.15
N ALA A 559 -38.55 -3.80 -17.38
CA ALA A 559 -39.39 -2.90 -18.17
C ALA A 559 -39.59 -1.52 -17.49
N ASN A 560 -39.69 -1.54 -16.17
CA ASN A 560 -39.65 -0.40 -15.28
C ASN A 560 -38.76 -0.81 -14.09
N ASN A 561 -38.18 0.15 -13.37
CA ASN A 561 -37.38 -0.13 -12.17
C ASN A 561 -36.01 -0.79 -12.45
N ASN A 562 -35.21 -0.21 -13.35
CA ASN A 562 -33.85 -0.69 -13.56
C ASN A 562 -32.93 -0.31 -12.39
N SER A 563 -31.88 -1.11 -12.19
CA SER A 563 -30.86 -0.86 -11.19
C SER A 563 -29.47 -1.27 -11.69
N PRO A 564 -28.40 -0.52 -11.37
CA PRO A 564 -27.04 -0.98 -11.54
C PRO A 564 -26.81 -2.28 -10.77
N LEU A 565 -26.18 -3.25 -11.43
CA LEU A 565 -25.76 -4.48 -10.79
C LEU A 565 -24.44 -4.27 -10.06
N LEU A 566 -24.35 -4.84 -8.88
CA LEU A 566 -23.10 -4.91 -8.13
C LEU A 566 -22.21 -6.00 -8.76
N THR A 567 -20.91 -5.71 -8.88
CA THR A 567 -19.97 -6.58 -9.60
C THR A 567 -18.68 -6.79 -8.81
N SER A 568 -18.06 -7.96 -8.96
CA SER A 568 -16.78 -8.28 -8.31
C SER A 568 -15.85 -9.01 -9.28
N GLY A 569 -14.83 -8.29 -9.76
CA GLY A 569 -13.89 -8.79 -10.75
C GLY A 569 -14.53 -9.04 -12.13
N VAL A 570 -13.89 -9.91 -12.93
CA VAL A 570 -14.28 -10.19 -14.32
C VAL A 570 -14.63 -11.67 -14.47
N CYS A 571 -15.69 -11.97 -15.22
CA CYS A 571 -16.05 -13.35 -15.55
C CYS A 571 -16.64 -13.54 -16.94
N SER A 572 -16.64 -14.80 -17.35
CA SER A 572 -17.38 -15.31 -18.51
C SER A 572 -18.89 -15.34 -18.21
N LYS A 573 -19.73 -15.54 -19.26
CA LYS A 573 -21.20 -15.63 -19.13
C LYS A 573 -21.68 -16.80 -18.25
N ASP A 574 -20.81 -17.76 -17.95
CA ASP A 574 -21.08 -18.87 -17.04
C ASP A 574 -20.61 -18.62 -15.60
N PHE A 575 -20.31 -17.36 -15.24
CA PHE A 575 -19.75 -16.95 -13.95
C PHE A 575 -18.33 -17.49 -13.64
N THR A 576 -17.63 -18.05 -14.63
CA THR A 576 -16.22 -18.43 -14.45
C THR A 576 -15.35 -17.19 -14.32
N LYS A 577 -14.80 -16.95 -13.11
CA LYS A 577 -13.89 -15.83 -12.83
C LYS A 577 -12.61 -15.93 -13.66
N THR A 578 -12.06 -14.77 -14.03
CA THR A 578 -10.84 -14.66 -14.82
C THR A 578 -10.04 -13.42 -14.44
N ASN A 579 -8.75 -13.43 -14.77
CA ASN A 579 -7.86 -12.27 -14.65
C ASN A 579 -7.79 -11.45 -15.96
N ASN A 580 -8.52 -11.85 -17.00
CA ASN A 580 -8.60 -11.07 -18.23
C ASN A 580 -9.39 -9.77 -18.00
N SER A 581 -9.04 -8.72 -18.73
CA SER A 581 -9.82 -7.49 -18.76
C SER A 581 -11.20 -7.73 -19.40
N SER A 582 -12.19 -6.96 -18.96
CA SER A 582 -13.51 -6.96 -19.61
C SER A 582 -13.40 -6.46 -21.05
N ASP A 583 -14.01 -7.19 -21.98
CA ASP A 583 -14.01 -6.89 -23.42
C ASP A 583 -15.41 -6.72 -24.01
N GLY A 584 -16.46 -6.90 -23.19
CA GLY A 584 -17.86 -6.79 -23.60
C GLY A 584 -18.36 -7.91 -24.53
N ILE A 585 -17.51 -8.91 -24.83
CA ILE A 585 -17.80 -9.98 -25.80
C ILE A 585 -17.68 -11.36 -25.13
N ASN A 586 -16.51 -11.64 -24.57
CA ASN A 586 -16.17 -12.90 -23.91
C ASN A 586 -16.12 -12.73 -22.39
N TYR A 587 -15.64 -11.57 -21.93
CA TYR A 587 -15.39 -11.25 -20.53
C TYR A 587 -16.11 -9.97 -20.13
N PHE A 588 -16.77 -10.03 -18.98
CA PHE A 588 -17.68 -8.99 -18.50
C PHE A 588 -17.41 -8.71 -17.02
N PRO A 589 -17.78 -7.51 -16.51
CA PRO A 589 -17.88 -7.28 -15.08
C PRO A 589 -18.72 -8.38 -14.46
N CYS A 590 -18.19 -9.07 -13.45
CA CYS A 590 -18.86 -10.26 -12.95
C CYS A 590 -20.02 -9.89 -12.03
N PRO A 591 -21.29 -10.17 -12.38
CA PRO A 591 -22.40 -9.89 -11.49
C PRO A 591 -22.27 -10.66 -10.19
N THR A 592 -22.59 -10.04 -9.08
CA THR A 592 -22.65 -10.73 -7.79
C THR A 592 -24.05 -11.29 -7.54
N LEU A 593 -24.10 -12.44 -6.86
CA LEU A 593 -25.32 -13.10 -6.45
C LEU A 593 -25.39 -13.11 -4.92
N ASP A 594 -26.59 -12.88 -4.39
CA ASP A 594 -26.87 -13.08 -2.96
C ASP A 594 -26.98 -14.58 -2.63
N ASN A 595 -27.09 -14.88 -1.33
CA ASN A 595 -27.32 -16.24 -0.81
C ASN A 595 -28.59 -16.92 -1.36
N SER A 596 -29.55 -16.16 -1.91
CA SER A 596 -30.75 -16.67 -2.60
C SER A 596 -30.57 -16.85 -4.11
N ALA A 597 -29.34 -16.70 -4.60
CA ALA A 597 -28.98 -16.73 -6.02
C ALA A 597 -29.76 -15.70 -6.86
N LEU A 598 -30.07 -14.53 -6.29
CA LEU A 598 -30.59 -13.35 -6.99
C LEU A 598 -29.44 -12.38 -7.27
N LEU A 599 -29.58 -11.58 -8.33
CA LEU A 599 -28.60 -10.54 -8.64
C LEU A 599 -28.65 -9.47 -7.57
N MET A 600 -27.48 -9.06 -7.08
CA MET A 600 -27.39 -7.93 -6.16
C MET A 600 -27.52 -6.61 -6.93
N GLU A 601 -28.45 -5.77 -6.49
CA GLU A 601 -28.85 -4.52 -7.14
C GLU A 601 -28.56 -3.33 -6.23
N LEU A 602 -27.90 -2.29 -6.76
CA LEU A 602 -27.58 -1.07 -5.99
C LEU A 602 -28.84 -0.42 -5.40
N LYS A 603 -29.94 -0.42 -6.15
CA LYS A 603 -31.19 0.26 -5.76
C LYS A 603 -31.75 -0.31 -4.46
N SER A 604 -31.69 -1.64 -4.26
CA SER A 604 -32.21 -2.27 -3.05
C SER A 604 -31.42 -1.83 -1.81
N ASN A 605 -30.09 -1.75 -1.90
CA ASN A 605 -29.25 -1.36 -0.78
C ASN A 605 -29.35 0.15 -0.48
N ILE A 606 -29.51 0.98 -1.51
CA ILE A 606 -29.79 2.42 -1.35
C ILE A 606 -31.15 2.64 -0.66
N GLU A 607 -32.19 1.93 -1.08
CA GLU A 607 -33.53 2.05 -0.50
C GLU A 607 -33.58 1.55 0.95
N GLN A 608 -32.86 0.47 1.27
CA GLN A 608 -32.69 0.01 2.65
C GLN A 608 -31.96 1.06 3.51
N GLY A 609 -30.99 1.75 2.93
CA GLY A 609 -30.29 2.88 3.55
C GLY A 609 -31.06 4.20 3.56
N ALA A 610 -32.29 4.25 3.05
CA ALA A 610 -33.08 5.47 3.10
C ALA A 610 -33.40 5.84 4.56
N ASN A 611 -33.24 7.12 4.89
CA ASN A 611 -33.48 7.65 6.23
C ASN A 611 -32.59 7.05 7.34
N ILE A 612 -31.40 6.53 7.03
CA ILE A 612 -30.45 6.03 8.05
C ILE A 612 -30.23 7.06 9.17
N GLN A 613 -30.17 8.37 8.87
CA GLN A 613 -29.98 9.41 9.88
C GLN A 613 -31.10 9.46 10.94
N ALA A 614 -32.27 8.89 10.67
CA ALA A 614 -33.38 8.81 11.61
C ALA A 614 -33.16 7.74 12.71
N LEU A 615 -32.21 6.82 12.49
CA LEU A 615 -31.83 5.78 13.43
C LEU A 615 -30.87 6.27 14.52
N PHE A 616 -30.33 7.47 14.37
CA PHE A 616 -29.42 8.07 15.34
C PHE A 616 -30.13 9.15 16.18
N PRO A 617 -29.79 9.28 17.48
CA PRO A 617 -30.42 10.26 18.36
C PRO A 617 -30.28 11.70 17.83
N ALA A 618 -31.31 12.52 18.02
CA ALA A 618 -31.28 13.93 17.64
C ALA A 618 -30.13 14.69 18.32
N GLY A 619 -29.36 15.44 17.52
CA GLY A 619 -28.21 16.21 18.00
C GLY A 619 -26.96 15.39 18.31
N SER A 620 -26.94 14.08 18.00
CA SER A 620 -25.71 13.28 18.10
C SER A 620 -24.70 13.62 16.99
N GLU A 621 -23.41 13.61 17.31
CA GLU A 621 -22.32 13.81 16.34
C GLU A 621 -22.37 12.77 15.22
N THR A 622 -22.72 11.52 15.55
CA THR A 622 -22.93 10.42 14.60
C THR A 622 -24.00 10.77 13.56
N LYS A 623 -25.15 11.31 14.00
CA LYS A 623 -26.22 11.71 13.09
C LYS A 623 -25.79 12.83 12.13
N GLU A 624 -25.07 13.83 12.65
CA GLU A 624 -24.55 14.93 11.83
C GLU A 624 -23.53 14.41 10.80
N THR A 625 -22.61 13.55 11.23
CA THR A 625 -21.58 12.95 10.38
C THR A 625 -22.20 12.12 9.25
N VAL A 626 -23.15 11.24 9.57
CA VAL A 626 -23.87 10.44 8.57
C VAL A 626 -24.69 11.33 7.65
N GLY A 627 -25.38 12.34 8.18
CA GLY A 627 -26.14 13.30 7.37
C GLY A 627 -25.27 14.04 6.36
N ASN A 628 -24.08 14.49 6.77
CA ASN A 628 -23.11 15.14 5.89
C ASN A 628 -22.59 14.19 4.80
N TYR A 629 -22.29 12.95 5.15
CA TYR A 629 -21.90 11.94 4.16
C TYR A 629 -22.99 11.70 3.12
N LEU A 630 -24.22 11.41 3.58
CA LEU A 630 -25.35 11.15 2.67
C LEU A 630 -25.59 12.34 1.74
N LYS A 631 -25.47 13.57 2.26
CA LYS A 631 -25.52 14.78 1.45
C LYS A 631 -24.40 14.86 0.43
N ASN A 632 -23.16 14.50 0.78
CA ASN A 632 -22.03 14.51 -0.15
C ASN A 632 -22.22 13.50 -1.29
N ILE A 633 -22.71 12.30 -1.00
CA ILE A 633 -22.83 11.25 -2.03
C ILE A 633 -24.10 11.36 -2.88
N THR A 634 -25.14 12.02 -2.38
CA THR A 634 -26.47 11.99 -3.04
C THR A 634 -27.08 13.38 -3.24
N GLY A 635 -26.45 14.43 -2.73
CA GLY A 635 -27.01 15.78 -2.72
C GLY A 635 -28.27 15.95 -1.85
N SER A 636 -28.71 14.90 -1.14
CA SER A 636 -29.96 14.89 -0.37
C SER A 636 -29.81 15.64 0.94
N THR A 637 -30.71 16.60 1.19
CA THR A 637 -30.79 17.34 2.48
C THR A 637 -31.72 16.69 3.49
N GLU A 638 -32.59 15.79 3.06
CA GLU A 638 -33.58 15.11 3.91
C GLU A 638 -33.19 13.65 4.23
N GLY A 639 -32.04 13.20 3.70
CA GLY A 639 -31.50 11.83 3.82
C GLY A 639 -32.43 10.73 3.31
N THR A 640 -33.39 11.09 2.47
CA THR A 640 -34.01 10.20 1.51
C THR A 640 -32.99 9.93 0.40
N ILE A 641 -32.52 8.69 0.35
CA ILE A 641 -31.65 8.19 -0.69
C ILE A 641 -32.49 7.31 -1.60
N GLY A 642 -32.56 7.68 -2.87
CA GLY A 642 -33.21 6.91 -3.90
C GLY A 642 -32.42 7.03 -5.19
N LEU A 643 -32.58 6.04 -6.07
CA LEU A 643 -31.89 6.04 -7.37
C LEU A 643 -32.19 7.33 -8.16
N ASP A 644 -33.41 7.85 -8.06
CA ASP A 644 -33.86 9.07 -8.73
C ASP A 644 -33.11 10.32 -8.21
N ASN A 645 -32.93 10.42 -6.88
CA ASN A 645 -32.21 11.54 -6.24
C ASN A 645 -30.73 11.49 -6.57
N LEU A 646 -30.12 10.30 -6.48
CA LEU A 646 -28.71 10.08 -6.81
C LEU A 646 -28.46 10.37 -8.30
N SER A 647 -29.32 9.85 -9.19
CA SER A 647 -29.26 10.14 -10.62
C SER A 647 -29.40 11.63 -10.92
N GLY A 648 -30.25 12.35 -10.18
CA GLY A 648 -30.42 13.79 -10.35
C GLY A 648 -29.25 14.60 -9.82
N TYR A 649 -28.54 14.12 -8.80
CA TYR A 649 -27.33 14.75 -8.26
C TYR A 649 -26.14 14.62 -9.21
N LEU A 650 -25.92 13.43 -9.77
CA LEU A 650 -24.85 13.11 -10.75
C LEU A 650 -25.03 13.80 -12.11
N GLN A 651 -26.10 14.58 -12.30
CA GLN A 651 -26.40 15.33 -13.53
C GLN A 651 -26.35 16.86 -13.31
N ARG A 652 -25.90 17.33 -12.14
CA ARG A 652 -25.80 18.76 -11.84
C ARG A 652 -24.42 19.28 -12.24
N ASP A 653 -24.41 20.32 -13.08
CA ASP A 653 -23.23 21.07 -13.53
C ASP A 653 -22.40 21.67 -12.38
#